data_AF-A0A1J4Z2G3-F1
#
_entry.id   AF-A0A1J4Z2G3-F1
#
_cell.length_a   1.000
_cell.length_b   1.000
_cell.length_c   1.000
_cell.angle_alpha   90.00
_cell.angle_beta   90.00
_cell.angle_gamma   90.00
#
_symmetry.space_group_name_H-M   'P 1'
#
loop_
_entity.id
_entity.type
_entity.pdbx_description
1 polymer ?
#
loop_
_entity_poly.entity_id
_entity_poly.type
_entity_poly.pdbx_seq_one_letter_code
_entity_poly.pdbx_strand_id
1 'polypeptide(L)'
;MQINFADLRFTNSSSSPLDYWLQDIVNSSSVTAWVEVDSLTASGNTTVYMYYNNADVNTTSNGTATFLLFDDFDDGTIDTNIWTEVDQAGGDEITEHDGSLWFARDINDAWDKAVYSDDSFTRSNLSFEFDYWWRSNNAEYDALMMGWKDDGTGVSYVNFVYAYYNIGGSGSGTSITQMVYEDGTGKGSLTGHTWDTNQSYDVRVQMKSAGGAFYDYSTNNGSSWTNAYDSSYSTESTLHVGWPFYSGTHEFDNARVRQWMTNEPTISFGSEEQADTTPPTITLNEPVSEYNTSSQTIDFNFTAIEDFTGDINCSLYIDSAYQTENATTQNNTLTNLQASDISHGSHNWSISCTDSSSNTNSSSNRSFYVDIQGPSFSNIVYSPNSTDSTDPNANLTFNSTVSEDRMSINTVILQYHNGSGWANSTMLSPDSDGNYNTTITLVSSEQNYTYNIWANDSLGNANQSTNQTFASEWDCTWSVSPSSLEEVTGFLEDKEIGNITITNTGDAEYSNNNCSVTFTNTYTGFSGTYWSQTTWASNERGLSFDSTTIVNASSNENLTVSAAFPSVSSLLTETPILTLTADINDSVTNNKSETVSTTIIISPPNPLLFQKMEYPGPDSTPTLFLKEQNITLAAYTRNIGGDGTVNNTARNVSFNWTLPSWISDIVVGNQTNFYDSLTNNSKQYNNLTLELSSSTLTSAQKGTFNLTIYSWGYDNSTGDFELIINSGNQTTLNQTGQIIFACYSESDNICVTSCGVGVDPDCTESSSSSSSSSSGGGGGGGSGGGANAESVKTTADFQLIRGEQNEVKIIFENKDKNESLKDLTFLVSGKIAKYIEISPKKISYLGPKEEITITLIITSPTYIELGKQELTITMNGKKWAKDYTDSKKITLEIHELSLKRAEEMLNESRELIRQLNEVNLSSEYLNKLLNESENELAVFNLEGVRDNYNIIKEQVKYALDSNKIIIELESLIESAEKKGIEVSESSRLLKLAKLSMERREFEQAYSRVKDSQLTYALEVKGEFGKLSYYLKEYPKELSLGTIFLVIFSFGGYKINKLRKVKKRIKELKDEEKILNELIRVVQKECFKDKKMSMNEYETTMQEYNKKLSEVIEELIELETKRVHILRFTSKSKMLKFEKERIINLIKELQEDYMKKKKLETRTFELKIESFNKRLSEIEEKLATLEAKKAMGGFGVSLRIPKGDY
;
A
#
# COMPACT_ATOMS: atom_id res chain seq x y z
N MET A 1 -45.64 49.36 -24.14
CA MET A 1 -46.77 48.69 -23.49
C MET A 1 -47.63 48.03 -24.55
N GLN A 2 -48.07 46.79 -24.36
CA GLN A 2 -48.92 46.06 -25.31
C GLN A 2 -50.33 46.67 -25.39
N ILE A 3 -51.02 46.43 -26.51
CA ILE A 3 -52.37 46.98 -26.80
C ILE A 3 -53.39 46.57 -25.72
N ASN A 4 -53.27 45.37 -25.18
CA ASN A 4 -54.16 44.78 -24.16
C ASN A 4 -53.54 44.78 -22.75
N PHE A 5 -52.44 45.52 -22.53
CA PHE A 5 -51.75 45.61 -21.23
C PHE A 5 -51.17 44.28 -20.69
N ALA A 6 -51.04 43.24 -21.53
CA ALA A 6 -50.55 41.92 -21.10
C ALA A 6 -49.09 41.91 -20.58
N ASP A 7 -48.32 42.95 -20.89
CA ASP A 7 -46.93 43.11 -20.49
C ASP A 7 -46.73 43.85 -19.16
N LEU A 8 -47.81 44.28 -18.50
CA LEU A 8 -47.71 44.91 -17.19
C LEU A 8 -47.19 43.92 -16.15
N ARG A 9 -46.23 44.34 -15.32
CA ARG A 9 -45.78 43.62 -14.13
C ARG A 9 -45.60 44.58 -12.97
N PHE A 10 -45.86 44.09 -11.76
CA PHE A 10 -45.67 44.86 -10.53
C PHE A 10 -44.66 44.15 -9.62
N THR A 11 -43.74 44.91 -9.02
CA THR A 11 -42.85 44.39 -7.98
C THR A 11 -42.81 45.32 -6.78
N ASN A 12 -42.49 44.78 -5.61
CA ASN A 12 -42.11 45.59 -4.46
C ASN A 12 -40.70 46.20 -4.66
N SER A 13 -40.22 46.96 -3.67
CA SER A 13 -38.90 47.60 -3.71
C SER A 13 -37.71 46.64 -3.69
N SER A 14 -37.94 45.37 -3.36
CA SER A 14 -36.94 44.30 -3.35
C SER A 14 -36.97 43.48 -4.65
N SER A 15 -37.64 43.97 -5.70
CA SER A 15 -37.83 43.28 -6.98
C SER A 15 -38.58 41.94 -6.87
N SER A 16 -39.37 41.72 -5.81
CA SER A 16 -40.24 40.54 -5.71
C SER A 16 -41.55 40.80 -6.45
N PRO A 17 -42.02 39.87 -7.31
CA PRO A 17 -43.30 40.00 -8.01
C PRO A 17 -44.48 40.16 -7.04
N LEU A 18 -45.44 41.01 -7.40
CA LEU A 18 -46.71 41.18 -6.68
C LEU A 18 -47.87 40.64 -7.52
N ASP A 19 -48.84 40.02 -6.86
CA ASP A 19 -50.08 39.56 -7.50
C ASP A 19 -50.97 40.75 -7.85
N TYR A 20 -51.67 40.66 -8.99
CA TYR A 20 -52.49 41.75 -9.50
C TYR A 20 -53.63 41.27 -10.39
N TRP A 21 -54.69 42.08 -10.48
CA TRP A 21 -55.84 41.87 -11.36
C TRP A 21 -56.08 43.10 -12.24
N LEU A 22 -56.23 42.87 -13.56
CA LEU A 22 -56.55 43.89 -14.56
C LEU A 22 -58.05 43.84 -14.87
N GLN A 23 -58.76 44.91 -14.51
CA GLN A 23 -60.19 45.12 -14.76
C GLN A 23 -60.38 46.27 -15.78
N ASP A 24 -61.56 46.35 -16.42
CA ASP A 24 -61.95 47.47 -17.31
C ASP A 24 -60.97 47.76 -18.46
N ILE A 25 -60.46 46.72 -19.11
CA ILE A 25 -59.46 46.86 -20.17
C ILE A 25 -60.07 47.55 -21.39
N VAL A 26 -59.66 48.79 -21.65
CA VAL A 26 -59.90 49.51 -22.91
C VAL A 26 -58.61 49.52 -23.71
N ASN A 27 -58.51 48.63 -24.70
CA ASN A 27 -57.32 48.44 -25.53
C ASN A 27 -56.68 49.78 -25.97
N SER A 28 -55.39 49.92 -25.69
CA SER A 28 -54.56 51.11 -25.97
C SER A 28 -54.97 52.42 -25.27
N SER A 29 -55.94 52.39 -24.36
CA SER A 29 -56.47 53.58 -23.69
C SER A 29 -56.28 53.54 -22.19
N SER A 30 -56.87 52.57 -21.51
CA SER A 30 -56.90 52.52 -20.03
C SER A 30 -57.14 51.10 -19.51
N VAL A 31 -56.69 50.86 -18.29
CA VAL A 31 -56.95 49.64 -17.51
C VAL A 31 -56.98 50.00 -16.03
N THR A 32 -57.85 49.35 -15.26
CA THR A 32 -57.85 49.41 -13.80
C THR A 32 -57.01 48.26 -13.27
N ALA A 33 -55.89 48.56 -12.58
CA ALA A 33 -55.03 47.54 -11.99
C ALA A 33 -55.20 47.49 -10.47
N TRP A 34 -55.67 46.35 -9.97
CA TRP A 34 -55.65 46.00 -8.56
C TRP A 34 -54.35 45.29 -8.25
N VAL A 35 -53.57 45.76 -7.27
CA VAL A 35 -52.27 45.18 -6.92
C VAL A 35 -52.29 44.79 -5.46
N GLU A 36 -52.03 43.51 -5.17
CA GLU A 36 -51.84 43.03 -3.81
C GLU A 36 -50.47 43.50 -3.32
N VAL A 37 -50.47 44.24 -2.21
CA VAL A 37 -49.25 44.82 -1.63
C VAL A 37 -48.94 44.17 -0.29
N ASP A 38 -47.69 43.73 -0.10
CA ASP A 38 -47.23 42.98 1.08
C ASP A 38 -47.64 43.62 2.42
N SER A 39 -47.54 44.96 2.50
CA SER A 39 -48.00 45.71 3.67
C SER A 39 -48.21 47.20 3.37
N LEU A 40 -49.22 47.77 4.00
CA LEU A 40 -49.46 49.21 4.04
C LEU A 40 -49.36 49.69 5.49
N THR A 41 -48.35 50.51 5.79
CA THR A 41 -48.20 51.12 7.11
C THR A 41 -48.96 52.44 7.17
N ALA A 42 -49.66 52.68 8.28
CA ALA A 42 -50.39 53.94 8.48
C ALA A 42 -49.43 55.14 8.39
N SER A 43 -49.74 56.11 7.51
CA SER A 43 -48.91 57.31 7.24
C SER A 43 -47.52 57.03 6.65
N GLY A 44 -47.28 55.84 6.08
CA GLY A 44 -46.07 55.50 5.34
C GLY A 44 -46.25 55.55 3.82
N ASN A 45 -45.14 55.52 3.09
CA ASN A 45 -45.13 55.36 1.64
C ASN A 45 -44.66 53.94 1.30
N THR A 46 -45.42 53.21 0.48
CA THR A 46 -45.01 51.92 -0.11
C THR A 46 -44.68 52.17 -1.59
N THR A 47 -43.50 51.75 -2.02
CA THR A 47 -43.08 51.89 -3.44
C THR A 47 -43.37 50.59 -4.18
N VAL A 48 -44.12 50.70 -5.27
CA VAL A 48 -44.39 49.62 -6.23
C VAL A 48 -43.79 50.01 -7.57
N TYR A 49 -43.00 49.12 -8.16
CA TYR A 49 -42.46 49.30 -9.51
C TYR A 49 -43.41 48.68 -10.53
N MET A 50 -43.72 49.42 -11.58
CA MET A 50 -44.53 48.97 -12.71
C MET A 50 -43.63 48.83 -13.94
N TYR A 51 -43.51 47.61 -14.44
CA TYR A 51 -42.75 47.30 -15.66
C TYR A 51 -43.69 47.10 -16.83
N TYR A 52 -43.24 47.49 -18.02
CA TYR A 52 -43.95 47.34 -19.28
C TYR A 52 -42.96 47.36 -20.45
N ASN A 53 -43.48 47.24 -21.67
CA ASN A 53 -42.76 47.25 -22.94
C ASN A 53 -42.02 45.96 -23.31
N ASN A 54 -42.54 44.81 -22.86
CA ASN A 54 -42.09 43.49 -23.31
C ASN A 54 -43.14 42.87 -24.24
N ALA A 55 -42.85 42.79 -25.54
CA ALA A 55 -43.80 42.33 -26.55
C ALA A 55 -44.02 40.80 -26.55
N ASP A 56 -43.15 40.03 -25.90
CA ASP A 56 -43.11 38.56 -26.00
C ASP A 56 -43.83 37.84 -24.86
N VAL A 57 -44.47 38.58 -23.94
CA VAL A 57 -45.08 38.02 -22.73
C VAL A 57 -46.61 38.07 -22.76
N ASN A 58 -47.24 37.04 -22.20
CA ASN A 58 -48.68 36.99 -21.93
C ASN A 58 -49.00 37.63 -20.55
N THR A 59 -50.27 37.98 -20.32
CA THR A 59 -50.72 38.52 -19.02
C THR A 59 -50.52 37.51 -17.90
N THR A 60 -50.17 38.00 -16.70
CA THR A 60 -50.15 37.21 -15.46
C THR A 60 -51.19 37.71 -14.46
N SER A 61 -52.16 38.51 -14.93
CA SER A 61 -53.30 38.98 -14.14
C SER A 61 -54.09 37.81 -13.57
N ASN A 62 -54.36 37.80 -12.27
CA ASN A 62 -55.09 36.74 -11.58
C ASN A 62 -55.89 37.30 -10.38
N GLY A 63 -57.22 37.34 -10.50
CA GLY A 63 -58.10 37.87 -9.45
C GLY A 63 -58.12 37.00 -8.19
N THR A 64 -58.14 35.68 -8.34
CA THR A 64 -58.12 34.71 -7.21
C THR A 64 -56.86 34.83 -6.35
N ALA A 65 -55.71 35.17 -6.95
CA ALA A 65 -54.49 35.42 -6.19
C ALA A 65 -54.49 36.81 -5.52
N THR A 66 -55.22 37.79 -6.09
CA THR A 66 -55.19 39.20 -5.66
C THR A 66 -56.16 39.51 -4.52
N PHE A 67 -57.28 38.79 -4.42
CA PHE A 67 -58.34 39.03 -3.43
C PHE A 67 -58.56 37.82 -2.51
N LEU A 68 -59.21 38.03 -1.36
CA LEU A 68 -59.51 36.95 -0.40
C LEU A 68 -60.59 35.99 -0.92
N LEU A 69 -61.46 36.50 -1.78
CA LEU A 69 -62.39 35.75 -2.63
C LEU A 69 -62.56 36.57 -3.90
N PHE A 70 -62.65 35.92 -5.04
CA PHE A 70 -62.85 36.57 -6.34
C PHE A 70 -63.58 35.64 -7.29
N ASP A 71 -64.58 36.18 -7.97
CA ASP A 71 -65.25 35.55 -9.10
C ASP A 71 -65.72 36.64 -10.09
N ASP A 72 -65.31 36.52 -11.35
CA ASP A 72 -65.75 37.36 -12.47
C ASP A 72 -66.84 36.70 -13.32
N PHE A 73 -67.28 35.49 -12.97
CA PHE A 73 -68.39 34.79 -13.61
C PHE A 73 -68.28 34.68 -15.15
N ASP A 74 -67.04 34.64 -15.66
CA ASP A 74 -66.70 34.58 -17.09
C ASP A 74 -66.51 33.14 -17.60
N ASP A 75 -66.62 32.13 -16.73
CA ASP A 75 -66.37 30.74 -17.09
C ASP A 75 -67.63 30.00 -17.61
N GLY A 76 -68.81 30.58 -17.35
CA GLY A 76 -70.11 30.13 -17.83
C GLY A 76 -70.77 29.08 -16.95
N THR A 77 -70.23 28.79 -15.76
CA THR A 77 -70.77 27.86 -14.78
C THR A 77 -70.40 28.25 -13.35
N ILE A 78 -71.37 28.33 -12.45
CA ILE A 78 -71.11 28.66 -11.05
C ILE A 78 -70.02 27.76 -10.44
N ASP A 79 -68.88 28.35 -10.03
CA ASP A 79 -67.78 27.60 -9.44
C ASP A 79 -68.15 27.05 -8.07
N THR A 80 -68.47 25.76 -8.02
CA THR A 80 -68.82 25.02 -6.80
C THR A 80 -67.69 24.91 -5.76
N ASN A 81 -66.48 25.40 -6.04
CA ASN A 81 -65.42 25.54 -5.04
C ASN A 81 -65.45 26.90 -4.34
N ILE A 82 -66.12 27.90 -4.92
CA ILE A 82 -66.27 29.25 -4.37
C ILE A 82 -67.67 29.42 -3.77
N TRP A 83 -68.68 28.89 -4.44
CA TRP A 83 -70.09 29.13 -4.12
C TRP A 83 -70.88 27.84 -3.86
N THR A 84 -71.60 27.81 -2.73
CA THR A 84 -72.72 26.90 -2.52
C THR A 84 -73.99 27.51 -3.11
N GLU A 85 -74.54 26.85 -4.13
CA GLU A 85 -75.86 27.14 -4.67
C GLU A 85 -76.93 26.30 -3.95
N VAL A 86 -77.99 26.96 -3.47
CA VAL A 86 -79.20 26.30 -2.96
C VAL A 86 -80.38 26.73 -3.83
N ASP A 87 -80.73 25.89 -4.80
CA ASP A 87 -81.97 25.98 -5.59
C ASP A 87 -82.84 24.72 -5.38
N GLN A 88 -84.08 24.90 -4.92
CA GLN A 88 -85.02 23.79 -4.70
C GLN A 88 -85.85 23.42 -5.93
N ALA A 89 -85.86 24.24 -6.99
CA ALA A 89 -86.70 24.02 -8.17
C ALA A 89 -86.00 23.24 -9.31
N GLY A 90 -84.66 23.22 -9.34
CA GLY A 90 -83.88 22.39 -10.26
C GLY A 90 -84.04 22.78 -11.73
N GLY A 91 -84.18 24.07 -12.03
CA GLY A 91 -84.24 24.54 -13.40
C GLY A 91 -83.83 26.00 -13.50
N ASP A 92 -82.74 26.28 -14.22
CA ASP A 92 -82.27 27.54 -14.83
C ASP A 92 -82.65 28.90 -14.18
N GLU A 93 -82.95 28.96 -12.87
CA GLU A 93 -83.35 30.18 -12.14
C GLU A 93 -82.14 30.92 -11.56
N ILE A 94 -81.09 30.19 -11.19
CA ILE A 94 -79.79 30.73 -10.82
C ILE A 94 -78.79 30.15 -11.82
N THR A 95 -78.19 31.01 -12.62
CA THR A 95 -77.32 30.58 -13.72
C THR A 95 -76.20 31.56 -13.94
N GLU A 96 -75.04 31.05 -14.33
CA GLU A 96 -73.95 31.87 -14.86
C GLU A 96 -74.00 31.85 -16.38
N HIS A 97 -74.12 33.02 -17.00
CA HIS A 97 -74.01 33.18 -18.44
C HIS A 97 -73.70 34.63 -18.82
N ASP A 98 -73.14 34.81 -20.02
CA ASP A 98 -72.78 36.12 -20.57
C ASP A 98 -71.81 36.94 -19.68
N GLY A 99 -70.96 36.27 -18.89
CA GLY A 99 -69.96 36.91 -18.03
C GLY A 99 -70.52 37.44 -16.71
N SER A 100 -71.61 36.87 -16.20
CA SER A 100 -72.28 37.34 -14.99
C SER A 100 -73.14 36.24 -14.34
N LEU A 101 -73.40 36.38 -13.04
CA LEU A 101 -74.32 35.57 -12.26
C LEU A 101 -75.75 36.15 -12.34
N TRP A 102 -76.70 35.33 -12.80
CA TRP A 102 -78.09 35.71 -12.98
C TRP A 102 -79.02 34.97 -12.01
N PHE A 103 -79.92 35.71 -11.37
CA PHE A 103 -81.09 35.20 -10.65
C PHE A 103 -82.33 35.62 -11.42
N ALA A 104 -83.17 34.70 -11.89
CA ALA A 104 -84.30 35.00 -12.77
C ALA A 104 -85.55 34.18 -12.44
N ARG A 105 -86.58 34.84 -11.88
CA ARG A 105 -87.89 34.23 -11.62
C ARG A 105 -89.02 35.26 -11.53
N ASP A 106 -89.97 35.23 -12.45
CA ASP A 106 -91.06 36.22 -12.53
C ASP A 106 -92.23 36.01 -11.56
N ILE A 107 -92.12 35.07 -10.61
CA ILE A 107 -93.15 34.77 -9.61
C ILE A 107 -92.56 34.78 -8.20
N ASN A 108 -93.31 35.34 -7.25
CA ASN A 108 -92.96 35.34 -5.83
C ASN A 108 -92.72 33.90 -5.32
N ASP A 109 -91.70 33.72 -4.49
CA ASP A 109 -91.36 32.43 -3.91
C ASP A 109 -91.31 32.45 -2.37
N ALA A 110 -90.50 31.57 -1.78
CA ALA A 110 -90.05 31.63 -0.41
C ALA A 110 -88.57 32.07 -0.36
N TRP A 111 -88.13 32.55 0.80
CA TRP A 111 -86.73 32.85 1.06
C TRP A 111 -85.99 31.57 1.48
N ASP A 112 -85.92 30.60 0.59
CA ASP A 112 -85.25 29.31 0.78
C ASP A 112 -84.26 28.98 -0.34
N LYS A 113 -83.88 30.00 -1.13
CA LYS A 113 -82.89 29.96 -2.19
C LYS A 113 -81.79 30.99 -1.95
N ALA A 114 -80.55 30.61 -2.22
CA ALA A 114 -79.42 31.52 -2.18
C ALA A 114 -78.21 30.98 -2.95
N VAL A 115 -77.31 31.89 -3.30
CA VAL A 115 -75.90 31.57 -3.57
C VAL A 115 -75.09 32.21 -2.47
N TYR A 116 -74.20 31.45 -1.82
CA TYR A 116 -73.30 31.99 -0.79
C TYR A 116 -71.95 31.30 -0.82
N SER A 117 -70.91 31.96 -0.30
CA SER A 117 -69.53 31.46 -0.36
C SER A 117 -69.36 30.17 0.43
N ASP A 118 -68.52 29.26 -0.07
CA ASP A 118 -68.04 28.09 0.68
C ASP A 118 -67.05 28.53 1.78
N ASP A 119 -66.23 29.52 1.44
CA ASP A 119 -65.28 30.12 2.38
C ASP A 119 -65.98 30.99 3.41
N SER A 120 -65.63 30.74 4.67
CA SER A 120 -66.05 31.54 5.81
C SER A 120 -64.99 32.60 6.14
N PHE A 121 -65.41 33.85 6.36
CA PHE A 121 -64.52 34.96 6.67
C PHE A 121 -64.60 35.33 8.14
N THR A 122 -63.45 35.36 8.81
CA THR A 122 -63.36 35.88 10.18
C THR A 122 -63.55 37.39 10.18
N ARG A 123 -64.37 37.89 11.11
CA ARG A 123 -64.65 39.32 11.27
C ARG A 123 -63.37 40.12 11.38
N SER A 124 -63.20 40.99 10.41
CA SER A 124 -62.20 42.04 10.37
C SER A 124 -62.75 43.17 9.50
N ASN A 125 -61.93 44.15 9.13
CA ASN A 125 -62.35 45.19 8.19
C ASN A 125 -62.37 44.61 6.77
N LEU A 126 -63.42 43.84 6.45
CA LEU A 126 -63.61 43.20 5.14
C LEU A 126 -64.74 43.85 4.37
N SER A 127 -64.55 43.98 3.07
CA SER A 127 -65.50 44.56 2.11
C SER A 127 -65.93 43.44 1.19
N PHE A 128 -67.22 43.13 1.15
CA PHE A 128 -67.80 42.33 0.07
C PHE A 128 -68.28 43.28 -1.01
N GLU A 129 -67.68 43.21 -2.18
CA GLU A 129 -67.91 44.11 -3.31
C GLU A 129 -68.37 43.32 -4.53
N PHE A 130 -69.30 43.87 -5.30
CA PHE A 130 -69.81 43.29 -6.54
C PHE A 130 -70.51 44.35 -7.37
N ASP A 131 -70.62 44.12 -8.66
CA ASP A 131 -71.44 44.91 -9.57
C ASP A 131 -72.86 44.33 -9.57
N TYR A 132 -73.87 45.20 -9.65
CA TYR A 132 -75.27 44.81 -9.53
C TYR A 132 -76.16 45.52 -10.54
N TRP A 133 -77.04 44.74 -11.19
CA TRP A 133 -78.13 45.23 -12.00
C TRP A 133 -79.46 44.61 -11.57
N TRP A 134 -80.48 45.47 -11.45
CA TRP A 134 -81.88 45.05 -11.38
C TRP A 134 -82.48 45.09 -12.79
N ARG A 135 -82.85 43.93 -13.36
CA ARG A 135 -83.18 43.77 -14.79
C ARG A 135 -84.67 43.65 -15.10
N SER A 136 -85.49 43.23 -14.15
CA SER A 136 -86.94 43.11 -14.31
C SER A 136 -87.70 44.27 -13.66
N ASN A 137 -89.02 44.30 -13.83
CA ASN A 137 -89.92 45.17 -13.05
C ASN A 137 -91.28 44.48 -12.90
N ASN A 138 -91.33 43.37 -12.14
CA ASN A 138 -92.59 42.65 -11.93
C ASN A 138 -93.52 43.42 -11.01
N ALA A 139 -94.83 43.43 -11.31
CA ALA A 139 -95.81 44.28 -10.64
C ALA A 139 -96.04 43.99 -9.14
N GLU A 140 -95.58 42.83 -8.65
CA GLU A 140 -95.68 42.43 -7.25
C GLU A 140 -94.36 42.66 -6.50
N TYR A 141 -93.30 41.89 -6.80
CA TYR A 141 -91.98 41.99 -6.19
C TYR A 141 -90.86 41.54 -7.16
N ASP A 142 -89.71 42.22 -7.11
CA ASP A 142 -88.41 41.71 -7.60
C ASP A 142 -87.43 41.73 -6.44
N ALA A 143 -87.67 40.81 -5.50
CA ALA A 143 -87.03 40.81 -4.21
C ALA A 143 -85.77 39.94 -4.20
N LEU A 144 -84.65 40.54 -3.83
CA LEU A 144 -83.39 39.87 -3.56
C LEU A 144 -82.60 40.64 -2.49
N MET A 145 -81.84 39.92 -1.66
CA MET A 145 -80.88 40.55 -0.76
C MET A 145 -79.44 40.22 -1.13
N MET A 146 -78.51 41.00 -0.61
CA MET A 146 -77.09 40.89 -0.92
C MET A 146 -76.24 41.33 0.27
N GLY A 147 -75.28 40.50 0.69
CA GLY A 147 -74.35 40.87 1.76
C GLY A 147 -73.80 39.67 2.54
N TRP A 148 -73.70 39.81 3.86
CA TRP A 148 -73.06 38.84 4.75
C TRP A 148 -74.07 37.93 5.43
N LYS A 149 -73.80 36.63 5.37
CA LYS A 149 -74.58 35.51 5.93
C LYS A 149 -73.89 34.95 7.18
N ASP A 150 -74.67 34.49 8.14
CA ASP A 150 -74.19 33.74 9.30
C ASP A 150 -73.47 32.43 8.88
N ASP A 151 -72.72 31.85 9.82
CA ASP A 151 -72.01 30.57 9.63
C ASP A 151 -72.95 29.34 9.71
N GLY A 152 -74.27 29.56 9.76
CA GLY A 152 -75.27 28.51 9.78
C GLY A 152 -75.56 27.94 8.39
N THR A 153 -76.30 26.83 8.34
CA THR A 153 -76.71 26.20 7.07
C THR A 153 -78.02 26.77 6.50
N GLY A 154 -78.62 27.77 7.15
CA GLY A 154 -79.87 28.39 6.70
C GLY A 154 -79.61 29.41 5.61
N VAL A 155 -80.44 29.45 4.57
CA VAL A 155 -80.25 30.35 3.40
C VAL A 155 -81.30 31.45 3.31
N SER A 156 -82.12 31.60 4.35
CA SER A 156 -83.20 32.57 4.36
C SER A 156 -82.70 33.96 4.73
N TYR A 157 -83.46 35.01 4.42
CA TYR A 157 -83.13 36.39 4.80
C TYR A 157 -82.88 36.59 6.31
N VAL A 158 -83.37 35.69 7.16
CA VAL A 158 -83.08 35.70 8.61
C VAL A 158 -81.63 35.32 8.93
N ASN A 159 -80.97 34.56 8.06
CA ASN A 159 -79.57 34.14 8.22
C ASN A 159 -78.58 35.17 7.67
N PHE A 160 -79.06 36.23 7.02
CA PHE A 160 -78.21 37.30 6.53
C PHE A 160 -78.06 38.38 7.60
N VAL A 161 -76.87 38.41 8.19
CA VAL A 161 -76.48 39.31 9.27
C VAL A 161 -76.43 40.75 8.77
N TYR A 162 -75.94 40.96 7.54
CA TYR A 162 -75.95 42.24 6.84
C TYR A 162 -76.46 42.07 5.43
N ALA A 163 -77.65 42.58 5.11
CA ALA A 163 -78.24 42.43 3.80
C ALA A 163 -78.78 43.77 3.29
N TYR A 164 -78.24 44.24 2.17
CA TYR A 164 -78.95 45.17 1.30
C TYR A 164 -80.17 44.45 0.73
N TYR A 165 -81.33 45.09 0.74
CA TYR A 165 -82.57 44.52 0.22
C TYR A 165 -83.14 45.40 -0.89
N ASN A 166 -83.13 44.85 -2.09
CA ASN A 166 -83.90 45.37 -3.20
C ASN A 166 -85.25 44.64 -3.22
N ILE A 167 -86.35 45.38 -3.08
CA ILE A 167 -87.71 44.84 -3.08
C ILE A 167 -88.34 44.82 -4.48
N GLY A 168 -87.77 45.56 -5.43
CA GLY A 168 -88.27 45.59 -6.79
C GLY A 168 -89.68 46.15 -6.95
N GLY A 169 -90.33 45.78 -8.07
CA GLY A 169 -91.50 46.41 -8.70
C GLY A 169 -92.85 46.43 -7.94
N SER A 170 -92.87 46.91 -6.70
CA SER A 170 -94.10 47.31 -6.01
C SER A 170 -94.76 48.49 -6.77
N GLY A 171 -95.76 48.21 -7.61
CA GLY A 171 -96.59 49.23 -8.26
C GLY A 171 -95.95 49.95 -9.46
N SER A 172 -95.48 49.22 -10.48
CA SER A 172 -94.98 49.75 -11.78
C SER A 172 -93.80 50.73 -11.73
N GLY A 173 -93.18 50.91 -10.56
CA GLY A 173 -92.05 51.83 -10.39
C GLY A 173 -90.78 51.27 -11.03
N THR A 174 -90.08 52.07 -11.84
CA THR A 174 -88.74 51.74 -12.40
C THR A 174 -87.60 52.23 -11.51
N SER A 175 -87.93 52.75 -10.32
CA SER A 175 -87.03 53.36 -9.37
C SER A 175 -87.50 52.99 -7.97
N ILE A 176 -86.66 52.32 -7.17
CA ILE A 176 -87.05 51.80 -5.86
C ILE A 176 -86.05 52.22 -4.78
N THR A 177 -86.57 52.66 -3.63
CA THR A 177 -85.75 53.01 -2.47
C THR A 177 -85.28 51.73 -1.79
N GLN A 178 -83.96 51.57 -1.67
CA GLN A 178 -83.37 50.39 -1.06
C GLN A 178 -83.68 50.30 0.43
N MET A 179 -83.57 49.09 0.96
CA MET A 179 -83.76 48.77 2.38
C MET A 179 -82.55 48.00 2.91
N VAL A 180 -82.44 47.91 4.23
CA VAL A 180 -81.47 47.03 4.91
C VAL A 180 -82.21 46.05 5.81
N TYR A 181 -81.78 44.80 5.78
CA TYR A 181 -82.16 43.75 6.72
C TYR A 181 -80.93 43.27 7.46
N GLU A 182 -81.09 43.07 8.76
CA GLU A 182 -80.02 42.50 9.60
C GLU A 182 -80.64 41.47 10.54
N ASP A 183 -80.22 40.20 10.40
CA ASP A 183 -80.72 39.05 11.15
C ASP A 183 -82.25 38.99 11.11
N GLY A 184 -82.79 39.04 9.88
CA GLY A 184 -84.22 39.00 9.60
C GLY A 184 -85.02 40.26 9.98
N THR A 185 -84.37 41.26 10.58
CA THR A 185 -85.04 42.49 11.06
C THR A 185 -84.80 43.66 10.11
N GLY A 186 -85.85 44.12 9.43
CA GLY A 186 -85.78 45.30 8.55
C GLY A 186 -85.47 46.59 9.31
N LYS A 187 -84.52 47.38 8.82
CA LYS A 187 -84.10 48.67 9.40
C LYS A 187 -84.83 49.89 8.81
N GLY A 188 -85.80 49.64 7.93
CA GLY A 188 -86.60 50.67 7.26
C GLY A 188 -86.09 51.04 5.86
N SER A 189 -86.77 51.98 5.22
CA SER A 189 -86.44 52.47 3.88
C SER A 189 -85.32 53.52 3.93
N LEU A 190 -84.28 53.34 3.13
CA LEU A 190 -83.11 54.21 3.04
C LEU A 190 -83.44 55.46 2.22
N THR A 191 -84.13 56.43 2.84
CA THR A 191 -84.64 57.63 2.15
C THR A 191 -83.51 58.38 1.42
N GLY A 192 -83.65 58.55 0.10
CA GLY A 192 -82.64 59.22 -0.75
C GLY A 192 -81.70 58.25 -1.49
N HIS A 193 -81.76 56.95 -1.18
CA HIS A 193 -80.96 55.90 -1.82
C HIS A 193 -81.87 55.05 -2.71
N THR A 194 -82.19 55.61 -3.88
CA THR A 194 -83.07 55.00 -4.88
C THR A 194 -82.24 54.38 -6.00
N TRP A 195 -82.56 53.14 -6.38
CA TRP A 195 -81.94 52.44 -7.50
C TRP A 195 -82.93 52.24 -8.63
N ASP A 196 -82.46 52.41 -9.86
CA ASP A 196 -83.24 52.36 -11.09
C ASP A 196 -83.06 51.01 -11.79
N THR A 197 -84.13 50.51 -12.39
CA THR A 197 -84.08 49.32 -13.26
C THR A 197 -83.11 49.56 -14.41
N ASN A 198 -82.33 48.55 -14.78
CA ASN A 198 -81.33 48.54 -15.86
C ASN A 198 -80.14 49.52 -15.68
N GLN A 199 -79.98 50.10 -14.51
CA GLN A 199 -78.76 50.85 -14.15
C GLN A 199 -77.80 49.93 -13.38
N SER A 200 -76.50 50.04 -13.68
CA SER A 200 -75.43 49.37 -12.91
C SER A 200 -75.15 50.12 -11.61
N TYR A 201 -74.86 49.37 -10.57
CA TYR A 201 -74.35 49.88 -9.30
C TYR A 201 -73.18 49.01 -8.86
N ASP A 202 -72.03 49.61 -8.56
CA ASP A 202 -71.02 48.94 -7.73
C ASP A 202 -71.54 48.99 -6.30
N VAL A 203 -71.68 47.84 -5.66
CA VAL A 203 -72.21 47.73 -4.30
C VAL A 203 -71.12 47.17 -3.40
N ARG A 204 -71.03 47.69 -2.19
CA ARG A 204 -70.21 47.06 -1.16
C ARG A 204 -70.87 47.06 0.21
N VAL A 205 -70.72 45.94 0.90
CA VAL A 205 -71.10 45.79 2.30
C VAL A 205 -69.83 45.60 3.12
N GLN A 206 -69.39 46.65 3.80
CA GLN A 206 -68.12 46.68 4.53
C GLN A 206 -68.31 46.29 5.99
N MET A 207 -67.97 45.06 6.34
CA MET A 207 -67.95 44.59 7.71
C MET A 207 -66.89 45.33 8.53
N LYS A 208 -67.27 45.77 9.73
CA LYS A 208 -66.34 46.40 10.69
C LYS A 208 -65.78 45.38 11.65
N SER A 209 -64.48 45.51 11.94
CA SER A 209 -63.78 44.71 12.96
C SER A 209 -64.40 44.81 14.36
N ALA A 210 -64.93 45.98 14.75
CA ALA A 210 -65.49 46.24 16.09
C ALA A 210 -67.01 45.95 16.23
N GLY A 211 -67.64 45.37 15.20
CA GLY A 211 -69.09 45.18 15.11
C GLY A 211 -69.78 46.25 14.26
N GLY A 212 -70.80 45.86 13.50
CA GLY A 212 -71.43 46.72 12.49
C GLY A 212 -70.95 46.50 11.06
N ALA A 213 -71.60 47.18 10.11
CA ALA A 213 -71.23 47.24 8.70
C ALA A 213 -71.58 48.61 8.09
N PHE A 214 -70.84 49.00 7.04
CA PHE A 214 -71.24 50.08 6.14
C PHE A 214 -71.88 49.50 4.88
N TYR A 215 -72.93 50.16 4.41
CA TYR A 215 -73.66 49.82 3.21
C TYR A 215 -73.44 50.96 2.23
N ASP A 216 -72.59 50.73 1.23
CA ASP A 216 -72.24 51.74 0.24
C ASP A 216 -72.60 51.26 -1.17
N TYR A 217 -72.84 52.24 -2.04
CA TYR A 217 -72.94 51.99 -3.47
C TYR A 217 -72.29 53.13 -4.28
N SER A 218 -71.95 52.82 -5.53
CA SER A 218 -71.44 53.75 -6.52
C SER A 218 -72.30 53.72 -7.78
N THR A 219 -72.20 54.79 -8.57
CA THR A 219 -72.83 54.90 -9.91
C THR A 219 -71.80 55.28 -10.97
N ASN A 220 -70.52 55.24 -10.61
CA ASN A 220 -69.40 55.65 -11.46
C ASN A 220 -68.20 54.70 -11.32
N ASN A 221 -68.47 53.40 -11.37
CA ASN A 221 -67.48 52.31 -11.37
C ASN A 221 -66.52 52.44 -10.19
N GLY A 222 -67.07 52.60 -8.99
CA GLY A 222 -66.30 52.70 -7.74
C GLY A 222 -65.44 53.96 -7.57
N SER A 223 -65.47 54.93 -8.50
CA SER A 223 -64.68 56.17 -8.40
C SER A 223 -65.10 57.06 -7.24
N SER A 224 -66.37 57.00 -6.84
CA SER A 224 -66.88 57.63 -5.62
C SER A 224 -67.98 56.79 -5.00
N TRP A 225 -67.98 56.70 -3.66
CA TRP A 225 -68.90 55.86 -2.90
C TRP A 225 -69.87 56.71 -2.08
N THR A 226 -71.15 56.32 -2.10
CA THR A 226 -72.20 56.90 -1.27
C THR A 226 -72.54 55.92 -0.16
N ASN A 227 -72.34 56.33 1.10
CA ASN A 227 -72.82 55.55 2.25
C ASN A 227 -74.34 55.71 2.40
N ALA A 228 -75.07 54.61 2.28
CA ALA A 228 -76.53 54.58 2.41
C ALA A 228 -76.98 54.25 3.84
N TYR A 229 -76.20 53.44 4.55
CA TYR A 229 -76.49 53.06 5.92
C TYR A 229 -75.21 52.73 6.70
N ASP A 230 -75.21 53.11 7.97
CA ASP A 230 -74.16 52.84 8.93
C ASP A 230 -74.76 52.01 10.08
N SER A 231 -74.39 50.74 10.15
CA SER A 231 -74.85 49.83 11.18
C SER A 231 -73.86 49.66 12.32
N SER A 232 -74.40 49.52 13.53
CA SER A 232 -73.69 49.10 14.74
C SER A 232 -74.05 47.69 15.21
N TYR A 233 -75.05 47.07 14.59
CA TYR A 233 -75.41 45.66 14.76
C TYR A 233 -74.63 44.90 13.69
N SER A 234 -74.02 43.74 13.85
CA SER A 234 -73.96 42.66 14.85
C SER A 234 -72.47 42.45 15.25
N THR A 235 -72.17 41.48 16.12
CA THR A 235 -70.81 41.13 16.56
C THR A 235 -70.39 39.70 16.19
N GLU A 236 -71.10 39.04 15.27
CA GLU A 236 -70.79 37.67 14.85
C GLU A 236 -69.38 37.54 14.27
N SER A 237 -68.66 36.48 14.67
CA SER A 237 -67.22 36.35 14.44
C SER A 237 -66.86 35.79 13.08
N THR A 238 -67.73 35.02 12.45
CA THR A 238 -67.46 34.32 11.20
C THR A 238 -68.69 34.45 10.32
N LEU A 239 -68.52 34.92 9.08
CA LEU A 239 -69.60 35.18 8.14
C LEU A 239 -69.22 34.69 6.75
N HIS A 240 -70.21 34.31 5.97
CA HIS A 240 -70.11 34.05 4.53
C HIS A 240 -70.62 35.26 3.75
N VAL A 241 -70.31 35.35 2.47
CA VAL A 241 -70.93 36.34 1.57
C VAL A 241 -71.98 35.67 0.70
N GLY A 242 -73.03 36.36 0.30
CA GLY A 242 -74.02 35.77 -0.59
C GLY A 242 -75.27 36.60 -0.83
N TRP A 243 -76.21 35.94 -1.51
CA TRP A 243 -77.43 36.53 -2.06
C TRP A 243 -78.61 35.58 -1.86
N PRO A 244 -79.51 35.80 -0.89
CA PRO A 244 -80.76 35.06 -0.82
C PRO A 244 -81.75 35.66 -1.82
N PHE A 245 -82.50 34.80 -2.50
CA PHE A 245 -83.35 35.16 -3.63
C PHE A 245 -84.82 34.86 -3.34
N TYR A 246 -85.71 35.73 -3.83
CA TYR A 246 -87.16 35.59 -3.68
C TYR A 246 -87.90 35.67 -5.02
N SER A 247 -87.65 36.70 -5.83
CA SER A 247 -88.25 36.88 -7.16
C SER A 247 -87.54 37.98 -7.97
N GLY A 248 -87.86 38.08 -9.25
CA GLY A 248 -87.32 39.08 -10.18
C GLY A 248 -86.13 38.58 -10.99
N THR A 249 -85.54 39.49 -11.76
CA THR A 249 -84.31 39.29 -12.52
C THR A 249 -83.23 40.22 -11.99
N HIS A 250 -82.15 39.62 -11.49
CA HIS A 250 -80.99 40.30 -10.91
C HIS A 250 -79.71 39.73 -11.51
N GLU A 251 -78.74 40.59 -11.77
CA GLU A 251 -77.46 40.23 -12.38
C GLU A 251 -76.33 40.78 -11.52
N PHE A 252 -75.29 39.96 -11.34
CA PHE A 252 -74.11 40.24 -10.55
C PHE A 252 -72.85 39.93 -11.31
N ASP A 253 -71.82 40.74 -11.12
CA ASP A 253 -70.49 40.54 -11.70
C ASP A 253 -69.39 41.00 -10.72
N ASN A 254 -68.14 40.59 -10.93
CA ASN A 254 -66.95 41.02 -10.20
C ASN A 254 -67.07 40.87 -8.66
N ALA A 255 -67.59 39.73 -8.20
CA ALA A 255 -67.76 39.45 -6.78
C ALA A 255 -66.42 39.23 -6.10
N ARG A 256 -66.12 40.03 -5.07
CA ARG A 256 -64.83 39.96 -4.38
C ARG A 256 -64.90 40.30 -2.90
N VAL A 257 -64.01 39.67 -2.12
CA VAL A 257 -63.76 40.02 -0.72
C VAL A 257 -62.34 40.57 -0.58
N ARG A 258 -62.22 41.76 0.01
CA ARG A 258 -60.92 42.39 0.29
C ARG A 258 -60.91 43.10 1.63
N GLN A 259 -59.72 43.43 2.12
CA GLN A 259 -59.60 44.33 3.27
C GLN A 259 -59.95 45.77 2.86
N TRP A 260 -60.57 46.53 3.77
CA TRP A 260 -60.84 47.97 3.58
C TRP A 260 -60.26 48.83 4.69
N MET A 261 -60.08 50.11 4.38
CA MET A 261 -59.63 51.13 5.31
C MET A 261 -60.48 52.39 5.16
N THR A 262 -60.69 53.13 6.26
CA THR A 262 -61.56 54.32 6.28
C THR A 262 -61.08 55.43 5.34
N ASN A 263 -59.77 55.50 5.08
CA ASN A 263 -59.18 56.43 4.12
C ASN A 263 -58.36 55.61 3.11
N GLU A 264 -58.81 55.52 1.85
CA GLU A 264 -58.07 54.80 0.81
C GLU A 264 -56.70 55.45 0.53
N PRO A 265 -55.64 54.69 0.21
CA PRO A 265 -54.31 55.24 -0.08
C PRO A 265 -54.30 56.09 -1.35
N THR A 266 -53.47 57.14 -1.39
CA THR A 266 -53.24 57.95 -2.60
C THR A 266 -52.04 57.45 -3.38
N ILE A 267 -52.16 57.37 -4.71
CA ILE A 267 -51.10 56.89 -5.62
C ILE A 267 -50.45 58.08 -6.36
N SER A 268 -49.14 58.03 -6.57
CA SER A 268 -48.40 58.98 -7.44
C SER A 268 -47.36 58.24 -8.29
N PHE A 269 -47.29 58.55 -9.59
CA PHE A 269 -46.27 57.98 -10.48
C PHE A 269 -44.93 58.72 -10.36
N GLY A 270 -43.83 57.95 -10.30
CA GLY A 270 -42.46 58.47 -10.40
C GLY A 270 -42.05 58.82 -11.84
N SER A 271 -40.78 59.18 -12.04
CA SER A 271 -40.22 59.34 -13.38
C SER A 271 -40.01 57.98 -14.03
N GLU A 272 -40.14 57.89 -15.35
CA GLU A 272 -39.82 56.67 -16.11
C GLU A 272 -38.30 56.44 -16.11
N GLU A 273 -37.87 55.21 -15.82
CA GLU A 273 -36.46 54.81 -15.73
C GLU A 273 -36.13 53.77 -16.83
N GLN A 274 -34.94 53.85 -17.43
CA GLN A 274 -34.45 52.85 -18.40
C GLN A 274 -33.70 51.74 -17.65
N ALA A 275 -34.07 50.48 -17.88
CA ALA A 275 -33.34 49.34 -17.35
C ALA A 275 -32.07 49.08 -18.16
N ASP A 276 -30.93 49.07 -17.49
CA ASP A 276 -29.65 48.66 -18.07
C ASP A 276 -29.60 47.13 -18.23
N THR A 277 -29.28 46.68 -19.43
CA THR A 277 -29.32 45.27 -19.84
C THR A 277 -27.99 44.80 -20.44
N THR A 278 -26.96 45.66 -20.44
CA THR A 278 -25.68 45.39 -21.08
C THR A 278 -24.61 45.20 -20.03
N PRO A 279 -23.90 44.07 -20.01
CA PRO A 279 -22.83 43.87 -19.04
C PRO A 279 -21.53 44.59 -19.45
N PRO A 280 -20.62 44.84 -18.49
CA PRO A 280 -19.33 45.47 -18.76
C PRO A 280 -18.48 44.68 -19.79
N THR A 281 -17.75 45.40 -20.65
CA THR A 281 -16.78 44.81 -21.57
C THR A 281 -15.38 44.79 -20.95
N ILE A 282 -14.69 43.65 -21.00
CA ILE A 282 -13.41 43.44 -20.31
C ILE A 282 -12.28 43.19 -21.30
N THR A 283 -11.19 43.97 -21.18
CA THR A 283 -9.93 43.75 -21.91
C THR A 283 -8.81 43.44 -20.93
N LEU A 284 -8.14 42.31 -21.14
CA LEU A 284 -6.98 41.90 -20.35
C LEU A 284 -5.70 42.56 -20.90
N ASN A 285 -4.85 43.09 -20.02
CA ASN A 285 -3.63 43.80 -20.42
C ASN A 285 -2.39 42.99 -20.05
N GLU A 286 -2.12 42.81 -18.76
CA GLU A 286 -0.97 42.06 -18.23
C GLU A 286 -1.42 41.08 -17.13
N PRO A 287 -0.73 39.94 -16.92
CA PRO A 287 0.33 39.43 -17.78
C PRO A 287 -0.20 39.06 -19.17
N VAL A 288 0.64 39.22 -20.20
CA VAL A 288 0.37 38.71 -21.55
C VAL A 288 0.11 37.19 -21.52
N SER A 289 -0.58 36.68 -22.54
CA SER A 289 -0.77 35.23 -22.66
C SER A 289 0.59 34.53 -22.80
N GLU A 290 0.73 33.37 -22.16
CA GLU A 290 1.97 32.57 -22.11
C GLU A 290 3.15 33.27 -21.40
N TYR A 291 2.86 34.19 -20.47
CA TYR A 291 3.87 34.81 -19.63
C TYR A 291 4.52 33.80 -18.66
N ASN A 292 5.85 33.78 -18.61
CA ASN A 292 6.63 32.93 -17.69
C ASN A 292 7.32 33.80 -16.64
N THR A 293 7.27 33.39 -15.37
CA THR A 293 7.84 34.15 -14.25
C THR A 293 8.27 33.24 -13.11
N SER A 294 9.24 33.70 -12.30
CA SER A 294 9.60 33.09 -11.02
C SER A 294 9.00 33.78 -9.80
N SER A 295 8.27 34.88 -10.02
CA SER A 295 7.54 35.56 -8.96
C SER A 295 6.23 34.86 -8.63
N GLN A 296 6.05 34.52 -7.36
CA GLN A 296 4.76 34.03 -6.81
C GLN A 296 3.78 35.18 -6.50
N THR A 297 4.21 36.43 -6.71
CA THR A 297 3.37 37.63 -6.65
C THR A 297 3.27 38.24 -8.03
N ILE A 298 2.07 38.28 -8.60
CA ILE A 298 1.81 38.76 -9.96
C ILE A 298 0.75 39.86 -9.93
N ASP A 299 1.04 40.92 -10.67
CA ASP A 299 0.14 42.02 -10.95
C ASP A 299 -0.69 41.72 -12.21
N PHE A 300 -2.01 41.67 -12.04
CA PHE A 300 -3.01 41.44 -13.08
C PHE A 300 -3.68 42.75 -13.46
N ASN A 301 -3.44 43.17 -14.68
CA ASN A 301 -3.89 44.42 -15.22
C ASN A 301 -4.99 44.22 -16.27
N PHE A 302 -6.09 44.94 -16.12
CA PHE A 302 -7.22 44.90 -17.04
C PHE A 302 -7.91 46.26 -17.16
N THR A 303 -8.78 46.38 -18.15
CA THR A 303 -9.65 47.54 -18.35
C THR A 303 -11.08 47.05 -18.56
N ALA A 304 -11.99 47.56 -17.75
CA ALA A 304 -13.43 47.33 -17.88
C ALA A 304 -14.09 48.60 -18.43
N ILE A 305 -15.01 48.43 -19.39
CA ILE A 305 -15.77 49.51 -20.03
C ILE A 305 -17.25 49.25 -19.78
N GLU A 306 -17.93 50.26 -19.22
CA GLU A 306 -19.37 50.29 -18.97
C GLU A 306 -19.98 51.51 -19.67
N ASP A 307 -21.11 51.33 -20.34
CA ASP A 307 -21.80 52.39 -21.10
C ASP A 307 -22.91 53.05 -20.25
N PHE A 308 -23.27 52.47 -19.10
CA PHE A 308 -24.22 53.01 -18.13
C PHE A 308 -23.56 53.67 -16.90
N THR A 309 -24.31 54.48 -16.16
CA THR A 309 -23.79 55.15 -14.95
C THR A 309 -23.90 54.23 -13.73
N GLY A 310 -22.76 53.78 -13.18
CA GLY A 310 -22.71 52.94 -11.99
C GLY A 310 -21.27 52.53 -11.62
N ASP A 311 -21.10 51.96 -10.43
CA ASP A 311 -19.83 51.34 -10.03
C ASP A 311 -19.69 49.96 -10.69
N ILE A 312 -18.47 49.60 -11.11
CA ILE A 312 -18.15 48.28 -11.68
C ILE A 312 -17.40 47.47 -10.60
N ASN A 313 -17.92 46.31 -10.21
CA ASN A 313 -17.19 45.37 -9.37
C ASN A 313 -16.49 44.33 -10.25
N CYS A 314 -15.15 44.29 -10.21
CA CYS A 314 -14.37 43.32 -10.97
C CYS A 314 -13.54 42.41 -10.07
N SER A 315 -13.70 41.11 -10.23
CA SER A 315 -13.02 40.06 -9.46
C SER A 315 -12.02 39.29 -10.33
N LEU A 316 -10.84 39.02 -9.77
CA LEU A 316 -9.79 38.19 -10.36
C LEU A 316 -10.01 36.72 -9.99
N TYR A 317 -9.91 35.86 -11.00
CA TYR A 317 -9.90 34.42 -10.86
C TYR A 317 -8.61 33.83 -11.43
N ILE A 318 -8.02 32.89 -10.70
CA ILE A 318 -6.90 32.05 -11.16
C ILE A 318 -7.37 30.60 -11.06
N ASP A 319 -7.28 29.83 -12.15
CA ASP A 319 -7.77 28.46 -12.28
C ASP A 319 -9.24 28.29 -11.83
N SER A 320 -10.07 29.26 -12.20
CA SER A 320 -11.48 29.38 -11.79
C SER A 320 -11.71 29.59 -10.29
N ALA A 321 -10.67 29.78 -9.49
CA ALA A 321 -10.75 30.14 -8.08
C ALA A 321 -10.63 31.66 -7.88
N TYR A 322 -11.57 32.22 -7.11
CA TYR A 322 -11.57 33.63 -6.72
C TYR A 322 -10.30 33.97 -5.93
N GLN A 323 -9.65 35.08 -6.28
CA GLN A 323 -8.45 35.58 -5.60
C GLN A 323 -8.74 36.88 -4.83
N THR A 324 -9.18 37.91 -5.54
CA THR A 324 -9.39 39.26 -5.00
C THR A 324 -10.32 40.04 -5.93
N GLU A 325 -10.80 41.20 -5.50
CA GLU A 325 -11.67 42.06 -6.28
C GLU A 325 -11.39 43.54 -6.07
N ASN A 326 -11.86 44.35 -7.02
CA ASN A 326 -12.01 45.79 -6.86
C ASN A 326 -13.49 46.16 -7.07
N ALA A 327 -14.18 46.38 -5.96
CA ALA A 327 -15.61 46.71 -5.91
C ALA A 327 -15.95 48.08 -6.51
N THR A 328 -14.96 48.94 -6.75
CA THR A 328 -15.13 50.29 -7.33
C THR A 328 -14.18 50.50 -8.51
N THR A 329 -14.16 49.54 -9.43
CA THR A 329 -13.37 49.61 -10.66
C THR A 329 -13.84 50.81 -11.49
N GLN A 330 -12.92 51.74 -11.77
CA GLN A 330 -13.24 52.93 -12.55
C GLN A 330 -13.43 52.58 -14.02
N ASN A 331 -14.53 53.08 -14.59
CA ASN A 331 -14.86 52.87 -16.00
C ASN A 331 -13.72 53.34 -16.92
N ASN A 332 -13.40 52.51 -17.92
CA ASN A 332 -12.39 52.73 -18.95
C ASN A 332 -11.02 53.14 -18.38
N THR A 333 -10.67 52.61 -17.21
CA THR A 333 -9.41 52.92 -16.51
C THR A 333 -8.60 51.65 -16.29
N LEU A 334 -7.29 51.77 -16.46
CA LEU A 334 -6.33 50.70 -16.20
C LEU A 334 -6.35 50.31 -14.72
N THR A 335 -6.76 49.09 -14.41
CA THR A 335 -6.93 48.61 -13.04
C THR A 335 -5.98 47.46 -12.77
N ASN A 336 -5.32 47.47 -11.61
CA ASN A 336 -4.37 46.45 -11.20
C ASN A 336 -4.88 45.70 -9.97
N LEU A 337 -4.89 44.37 -10.04
CA LEU A 337 -5.16 43.47 -8.93
C LEU A 337 -3.93 42.58 -8.73
N GLN A 338 -3.54 42.36 -7.48
CA GLN A 338 -2.38 41.54 -7.16
C GLN A 338 -2.83 40.24 -6.50
N ALA A 339 -2.24 39.12 -6.91
CA ALA A 339 -2.33 37.85 -6.20
C ALA A 339 -0.93 37.39 -5.77
N SER A 340 -0.84 36.80 -4.58
CA SER A 340 0.37 36.23 -4.00
C SER A 340 0.23 34.72 -3.80
N ASP A 341 1.33 34.06 -3.43
CA ASP A 341 1.37 32.64 -3.08
C ASP A 341 0.87 31.71 -4.21
N ILE A 342 1.07 32.15 -5.46
CA ILE A 342 0.74 31.36 -6.65
C ILE A 342 1.74 30.19 -6.74
N SER A 343 1.22 28.97 -6.78
CA SER A 343 2.02 27.75 -6.80
C SER A 343 2.85 27.62 -8.08
N HIS A 344 3.82 26.71 -8.06
CA HIS A 344 4.48 26.27 -9.29
C HIS A 344 3.48 25.64 -10.27
N GLY A 345 3.61 25.94 -11.56
CA GLY A 345 2.89 25.27 -12.61
C GLY A 345 2.22 26.20 -13.61
N SER A 346 1.40 25.61 -14.48
CA SER A 346 0.62 26.34 -15.47
C SER A 346 -0.70 26.79 -14.86
N HIS A 347 -0.98 28.08 -15.00
CA HIS A 347 -2.17 28.72 -14.45
C HIS A 347 -2.91 29.47 -15.54
N ASN A 348 -4.22 29.59 -15.39
CA ASN A 348 -5.04 30.45 -16.22
C ASN A 348 -5.68 31.53 -15.37
N TRP A 349 -5.77 32.75 -15.88
CA TRP A 349 -6.46 33.84 -15.20
C TRP A 349 -7.53 34.48 -16.06
N SER A 350 -8.54 35.02 -15.38
CA SER A 350 -9.65 35.75 -15.98
C SER A 350 -10.16 36.81 -15.00
N ILE A 351 -10.77 37.86 -15.56
CA ILE A 351 -11.49 38.87 -14.79
C ILE A 351 -12.99 38.70 -15.06
N SER A 352 -13.81 38.73 -14.01
CA SER A 352 -15.26 38.84 -14.12
C SER A 352 -15.69 40.18 -13.56
N CYS A 353 -16.50 40.93 -14.30
CA CYS A 353 -17.02 42.23 -13.86
C CYS A 353 -18.55 42.20 -13.83
N THR A 354 -19.11 42.83 -12.80
CA THR A 354 -20.55 43.01 -12.59
C THR A 354 -20.84 44.49 -12.39
N ASP A 355 -21.82 45.01 -13.11
CA ASP A 355 -22.30 46.39 -12.96
C ASP A 355 -23.28 46.55 -11.77
N SER A 356 -23.74 47.78 -11.53
CA SER A 356 -24.76 48.07 -10.50
C SER A 356 -26.14 47.48 -10.78
N SER A 357 -26.41 47.08 -12.03
CA SER A 357 -27.66 46.51 -12.52
C SER A 357 -27.66 44.97 -12.47
N SER A 358 -26.59 44.38 -11.92
CA SER A 358 -26.34 42.93 -11.85
C SER A 358 -26.12 42.23 -13.20
N ASN A 359 -25.77 42.96 -14.26
CA ASN A 359 -25.29 42.33 -15.48
C ASN A 359 -23.82 41.95 -15.31
N THR A 360 -23.48 40.70 -15.65
CA THR A 360 -22.13 40.15 -15.45
C THR A 360 -21.55 39.69 -16.78
N ASN A 361 -20.24 39.92 -16.97
CA ASN A 361 -19.46 39.35 -18.06
C ASN A 361 -18.08 38.91 -17.55
N SER A 362 -17.46 37.96 -18.24
CA SER A 362 -16.14 37.44 -17.90
C SER A 362 -15.23 37.44 -19.11
N SER A 363 -13.98 37.82 -18.94
CA SER A 363 -12.97 37.81 -19.99
C SER A 363 -12.63 36.39 -20.46
N SER A 364 -12.04 36.26 -21.65
CA SER A 364 -11.37 35.02 -22.06
C SER A 364 -10.20 34.68 -21.12
N ASN A 365 -9.99 33.40 -20.86
CA ASN A 365 -8.85 32.95 -20.06
C ASN A 365 -7.52 33.25 -20.76
N ARG A 366 -6.53 33.74 -20.01
CA ARG A 366 -5.12 33.84 -20.42
C ARG A 366 -4.26 32.91 -19.60
N SER A 367 -3.32 32.23 -20.24
CA SER A 367 -2.38 31.33 -19.58
C SER A 367 -1.13 32.07 -19.13
N PHE A 368 -0.53 31.61 -18.04
CA PHE A 368 0.81 31.97 -17.58
C PHE A 368 1.44 30.77 -16.87
N TYR A 369 2.75 30.78 -16.69
CA TYR A 369 3.48 29.72 -16.01
C TYR A 369 4.37 30.31 -14.91
N VAL A 370 4.25 29.74 -13.71
CA VAL A 370 5.08 30.11 -12.57
C VAL A 370 6.13 29.02 -12.35
N ASP A 371 7.39 29.38 -12.53
CA ASP A 371 8.51 28.50 -12.27
C ASP A 371 9.34 28.94 -11.07
N ILE A 372 9.29 28.16 -10.01
CA ILE A 372 10.05 28.38 -8.76
C ILE A 372 11.03 27.23 -8.48
N GLN A 373 11.14 26.27 -9.40
CA GLN A 373 12.01 25.12 -9.25
C GLN A 373 13.27 25.36 -10.09
N GLY A 374 14.40 24.89 -9.60
CA GLY A 374 15.65 24.89 -10.38
C GLY A 374 15.85 23.54 -11.08
N PRO A 375 16.79 23.46 -12.03
CA PRO A 375 17.02 22.26 -12.82
C PRO A 375 17.29 21.01 -11.98
N SER A 376 16.94 19.85 -12.53
CA SER A 376 17.15 18.53 -11.92
C SER A 376 18.38 17.83 -12.50
N PHE A 377 19.02 16.98 -11.70
CA PHE A 377 20.27 16.28 -12.06
C PHE A 377 20.08 14.77 -12.06
N SER A 378 20.61 14.09 -13.06
CA SER A 378 20.72 12.64 -13.12
C SER A 378 22.03 12.20 -13.79
N ASN A 379 22.40 10.93 -13.64
CA ASN A 379 23.60 10.34 -14.26
C ASN A 379 24.91 11.10 -13.98
N ILE A 380 25.08 11.61 -12.74
CA ILE A 380 26.31 12.29 -12.34
C ILE A 380 27.42 11.25 -12.19
N VAL A 381 28.33 11.21 -13.17
CA VAL A 381 29.44 10.26 -13.22
C VAL A 381 30.71 10.97 -13.69
N TYR A 382 31.86 10.37 -13.42
CA TYR A 382 33.12 10.78 -14.04
C TYR A 382 33.80 9.57 -14.67
N SER A 383 34.68 9.83 -15.64
CA SER A 383 35.47 8.81 -16.32
C SER A 383 36.87 9.33 -16.65
N PRO A 384 37.92 8.52 -16.49
CA PRO A 384 37.89 7.15 -15.93
C PRO A 384 37.62 7.18 -14.39
N ASN A 385 37.07 6.09 -13.84
CA ASN A 385 36.62 6.03 -12.43
C ASN A 385 37.11 4.80 -11.66
N SER A 386 38.06 4.05 -12.22
CA SER A 386 38.76 3.00 -11.48
C SER A 386 39.88 3.62 -10.67
N THR A 387 40.19 3.00 -9.53
CA THR A 387 41.33 3.38 -8.68
C THR A 387 42.61 3.51 -9.51
N ASP A 388 42.90 2.51 -10.37
CA ASP A 388 44.05 2.44 -11.29
C ASP A 388 44.17 3.60 -12.32
N SER A 389 43.22 4.52 -12.34
CA SER A 389 43.16 5.60 -13.33
C SER A 389 42.88 6.97 -12.71
N THR A 390 42.57 6.99 -11.41
CA THR A 390 42.21 8.20 -10.67
C THR A 390 43.41 8.84 -9.99
N ASP A 391 44.56 8.79 -10.66
CA ASP A 391 45.84 9.10 -10.05
C ASP A 391 46.14 10.61 -10.10
N PRO A 392 47.06 11.09 -9.25
CA PRO A 392 47.52 12.47 -9.34
C PRO A 392 48.00 12.83 -10.77
N ASN A 393 47.56 13.99 -11.28
CA ASN A 393 47.71 14.46 -12.68
C ASN A 393 46.82 13.80 -13.73
N ALA A 394 45.92 12.87 -13.38
CA ALA A 394 44.97 12.31 -14.33
C ALA A 394 43.96 13.36 -14.83
N ASN A 395 43.45 13.16 -16.05
CA ASN A 395 42.37 13.96 -16.61
C ASN A 395 41.04 13.23 -16.44
N LEU A 396 40.15 13.77 -15.61
CA LEU A 396 38.84 13.18 -15.37
C LEU A 396 37.76 14.00 -16.09
N THR A 397 36.92 13.31 -16.86
CA THR A 397 35.76 13.90 -17.53
C THR A 397 34.51 13.62 -16.72
N PHE A 398 33.88 14.67 -16.23
CA PHE A 398 32.62 14.63 -15.49
C PHE A 398 31.47 14.79 -16.47
N ASN A 399 30.47 13.92 -16.37
CA ASN A 399 29.24 13.94 -17.15
C ASN A 399 28.04 14.01 -16.20
N SER A 400 27.00 14.72 -16.62
CA SER A 400 25.71 14.75 -15.93
C SER A 400 24.61 15.08 -16.91
N THR A 401 23.48 14.42 -16.76
CA THR A 401 22.24 14.82 -17.40
C THR A 401 21.60 15.90 -16.53
N VAL A 402 21.27 17.05 -17.12
CA VAL A 402 20.53 18.13 -16.47
C VAL A 402 19.24 18.33 -17.23
N SER A 403 18.11 18.28 -16.52
CA SER A 403 16.78 18.35 -17.10
C SER A 403 15.94 19.44 -16.48
N GLU A 404 15.09 20.06 -17.29
CA GLU A 404 14.11 21.07 -16.92
C GLU A 404 12.81 20.81 -17.68
N ASP A 405 11.66 21.08 -17.05
CA ASP A 405 10.36 20.68 -17.60
C ASP A 405 9.92 21.61 -18.73
N ARG A 406 10.10 22.92 -18.55
CA ARG A 406 9.56 23.94 -19.47
C ARG A 406 10.52 25.08 -19.78
N MET A 407 11.43 25.40 -18.86
CA MET A 407 12.40 26.47 -19.05
C MET A 407 13.69 25.94 -19.69
N SER A 408 14.41 26.81 -20.39
CA SER A 408 15.72 26.44 -20.96
C SER A 408 16.80 26.54 -19.90
N ILE A 409 17.68 25.55 -19.83
CA ILE A 409 18.87 25.57 -18.96
C ILE A 409 19.81 26.69 -19.43
N ASN A 410 20.24 27.55 -18.51
CA ASN A 410 21.10 28.69 -18.78
C ASN A 410 22.58 28.36 -18.58
N THR A 411 22.97 27.93 -17.38
CA THR A 411 24.36 27.62 -17.03
C THR A 411 24.43 26.34 -16.22
N VAL A 412 25.45 25.51 -16.49
CA VAL A 412 25.80 24.32 -15.70
C VAL A 412 27.28 24.39 -15.31
N ILE A 413 27.57 24.18 -14.03
CA ILE A 413 28.90 24.33 -13.43
C ILE A 413 29.22 23.10 -12.59
N LEU A 414 30.35 22.45 -12.90
CA LEU A 414 30.99 21.52 -11.99
C LEU A 414 31.71 22.32 -10.90
N GLN A 415 31.29 22.17 -9.65
CA GLN A 415 31.99 22.71 -8.49
C GLN A 415 32.79 21.58 -7.86
N TYR A 416 34.09 21.77 -7.68
CA TYR A 416 34.97 20.74 -7.10
C TYR A 416 35.97 21.34 -6.12
N HIS A 417 36.21 20.63 -5.03
CA HIS A 417 37.14 20.98 -3.96
C HIS A 417 38.35 20.04 -4.02
N ASN A 418 39.53 20.60 -4.29
CA ASN A 418 40.79 19.85 -4.47
C ASN A 418 41.69 19.87 -3.23
N GLY A 419 41.10 19.93 -2.03
CA GLY A 419 41.83 20.04 -0.75
C GLY A 419 42.32 21.45 -0.39
N SER A 420 42.63 22.29 -1.38
CA SER A 420 43.10 23.67 -1.16
C SER A 420 41.99 24.73 -1.20
N GLY A 421 40.86 24.42 -1.83
CA GLY A 421 39.68 25.28 -1.92
C GLY A 421 38.69 24.79 -3.00
N TRP A 422 37.54 25.47 -3.11
CA TRP A 422 36.55 25.21 -4.16
C TRP A 422 36.93 25.91 -5.47
N ALA A 423 36.79 25.18 -6.57
CA ALA A 423 36.97 25.66 -7.93
C ALA A 423 35.72 25.30 -8.77
N ASN A 424 35.52 26.05 -9.85
CA ASN A 424 34.36 25.90 -10.73
C ASN A 424 34.85 25.67 -12.17
N SER A 425 34.24 24.72 -12.87
CA SER A 425 34.40 24.51 -14.31
C SER A 425 33.04 24.53 -15.00
N THR A 426 32.91 25.30 -16.08
CA THR A 426 31.69 25.31 -16.88
C THR A 426 31.54 23.98 -17.60
N MET A 427 30.34 23.41 -17.55
CA MET A 427 29.98 22.21 -18.31
C MET A 427 29.23 22.61 -19.58
N LEU A 428 29.50 21.90 -20.66
CA LEU A 428 28.88 22.14 -21.97
C LEU A 428 28.07 20.92 -22.38
N SER A 429 26.95 21.12 -23.07
CA SER A 429 26.22 20.04 -23.73
C SER A 429 26.58 20.04 -25.22
N PRO A 430 27.42 19.11 -25.69
CA PRO A 430 27.91 19.12 -27.08
C PRO A 430 26.79 18.93 -28.10
N ASP A 431 25.80 18.10 -27.76
CA ASP A 431 24.74 17.65 -28.67
C ASP A 431 23.38 18.28 -28.36
N SER A 432 23.31 19.20 -27.38
CA SER A 432 22.05 19.81 -26.89
C SER A 432 21.01 18.78 -26.44
N ASP A 433 21.48 17.62 -25.99
CA ASP A 433 20.69 16.45 -25.56
C ASP A 433 20.38 16.47 -24.05
N GLY A 434 20.80 17.52 -23.35
CA GLY A 434 20.69 17.63 -21.90
C GLY A 434 21.84 16.96 -21.14
N ASN A 435 22.79 16.32 -21.84
CA ASN A 435 24.01 15.80 -21.21
C ASN A 435 25.11 16.84 -21.25
N TYR A 436 25.59 17.22 -20.08
CA TYR A 436 26.64 18.20 -19.88
C TYR A 436 27.92 17.50 -19.46
N ASN A 437 29.05 17.96 -20.00
CA ASN A 437 30.35 17.44 -19.60
C ASN A 437 31.43 18.53 -19.47
N THR A 438 32.46 18.20 -18.70
CA THR A 438 33.68 19.00 -18.56
C THR A 438 34.83 18.12 -18.09
N THR A 439 36.05 18.50 -18.43
CA THR A 439 37.26 17.75 -18.02
C THR A 439 38.09 18.62 -17.08
N ILE A 440 38.53 18.04 -15.97
CA ILE A 440 39.49 18.66 -15.04
C ILE A 440 40.74 17.79 -14.93
N THR A 441 41.88 18.44 -14.71
CA THR A 441 43.15 17.76 -14.39
C THR A 441 43.33 17.74 -12.88
N LEU A 442 43.60 16.57 -12.32
CA LEU A 442 43.86 16.41 -10.89
C LEU A 442 45.22 17.02 -10.52
N VAL A 443 45.34 17.53 -9.29
CA VAL A 443 46.61 18.02 -8.73
C VAL A 443 47.64 16.89 -8.63
N SER A 444 48.92 17.27 -8.58
CA SER A 444 50.05 16.34 -8.61
C SER A 444 50.33 15.63 -7.27
N SER A 445 49.49 15.82 -6.26
CA SER A 445 49.63 15.23 -4.93
C SER A 445 48.36 14.47 -4.55
N GLU A 446 48.52 13.43 -3.74
CA GLU A 446 47.39 12.64 -3.26
C GLU A 446 46.39 13.51 -2.49
N GLN A 447 45.11 13.41 -2.85
CA GLN A 447 44.09 14.29 -2.32
C GLN A 447 42.68 13.73 -2.51
N ASN A 448 41.83 13.97 -1.51
CA ASN A 448 40.41 13.74 -1.63
C ASN A 448 39.71 14.92 -2.32
N TYR A 449 38.96 14.60 -3.36
CA TYR A 449 38.10 15.52 -4.09
C TYR A 449 36.68 15.43 -3.57
N THR A 450 36.03 16.57 -3.42
CA THR A 450 34.58 16.66 -3.25
C THR A 450 34.02 17.46 -4.40
N TYR A 451 32.99 16.97 -5.09
CA TYR A 451 32.41 17.68 -6.21
C TYR A 451 30.88 17.62 -6.20
N ASN A 452 30.26 18.58 -6.85
CA ASN A 452 28.83 18.65 -7.13
C ASN A 452 28.62 19.44 -8.42
N ILE A 453 27.38 19.47 -8.89
CA ILE A 453 27.00 20.22 -10.08
C ILE A 453 25.95 21.23 -9.66
N TRP A 454 26.17 22.48 -10.05
CA TRP A 454 25.24 23.58 -9.88
C TRP A 454 24.70 23.98 -11.25
N ALA A 455 23.40 24.19 -11.37
CA ALA A 455 22.78 24.64 -12.61
C ALA A 455 21.69 25.68 -12.34
N ASN A 456 21.47 26.56 -13.30
CA ASN A 456 20.33 27.49 -13.31
C ASN A 456 19.62 27.54 -14.65
N ASP A 457 18.35 27.91 -14.60
CA ASP A 457 17.49 28.08 -15.78
C ASP A 457 17.51 29.52 -16.33
N SER A 458 16.71 29.77 -17.36
CA SER A 458 16.54 31.09 -17.98
C SER A 458 15.83 32.14 -17.12
N LEU A 459 15.14 31.74 -16.04
CA LEU A 459 14.49 32.66 -15.09
C LEU A 459 15.34 32.91 -13.83
N GLY A 460 16.51 32.28 -13.75
CA GLY A 460 17.46 32.42 -12.65
C GLY A 460 17.20 31.47 -11.48
N ASN A 461 16.25 30.55 -11.58
CA ASN A 461 16.07 29.50 -10.59
C ASN A 461 17.25 28.54 -10.67
N ALA A 462 17.86 28.22 -9.54
CA ALA A 462 19.07 27.45 -9.47
C ALA A 462 18.95 26.29 -8.49
N ASN A 463 19.65 25.21 -8.79
CA ASN A 463 19.72 24.03 -7.94
C ASN A 463 21.16 23.48 -7.89
N GLN A 464 21.44 22.64 -6.90
CA GLN A 464 22.75 22.04 -6.69
C GLN A 464 22.59 20.56 -6.35
N SER A 465 23.38 19.71 -7.01
CA SER A 465 23.43 18.28 -6.71
C SER A 465 24.05 18.01 -5.33
N THR A 466 23.83 16.80 -4.82
CA THR A 466 24.54 16.33 -3.63
C THR A 466 26.04 16.26 -3.86
N ASN A 467 26.81 16.47 -2.79
CA ASN A 467 28.26 16.33 -2.82
C ASN A 467 28.66 14.86 -2.96
N GLN A 468 29.53 14.57 -3.92
CA GLN A 468 30.18 13.29 -4.12
C GLN A 468 31.67 13.40 -3.83
N THR A 469 32.32 12.28 -3.48
CA THR A 469 33.75 12.27 -3.16
C THR A 469 34.48 11.11 -3.83
N PHE A 470 35.71 11.37 -4.26
CA PHE A 470 36.66 10.34 -4.67
C PHE A 470 38.06 10.71 -4.16
N ALA A 471 38.89 9.69 -3.97
CA ALA A 471 40.28 9.85 -3.59
C ALA A 471 41.13 9.79 -4.86
N SER A 472 42.09 10.72 -4.98
CA SER A 472 43.16 10.63 -5.97
C SER A 472 44.42 10.23 -5.24
N GLU A 473 44.79 8.96 -5.34
CA GLU A 473 45.87 8.33 -4.57
C GLU A 473 46.63 7.38 -5.50
N TRP A 474 47.92 7.16 -5.24
CA TRP A 474 48.66 6.10 -5.94
C TRP A 474 48.30 4.76 -5.32
N ASP A 475 48.10 3.74 -6.14
CA ASP A 475 47.68 2.42 -5.66
C ASP A 475 48.62 1.28 -6.09
N CYS A 476 48.40 0.12 -5.46
CA CYS A 476 49.08 -1.10 -5.84
C CYS A 476 48.06 -2.23 -6.02
N THR A 477 47.59 -2.41 -7.25
CA THR A 477 46.62 -3.44 -7.64
C THR A 477 47.26 -4.58 -8.42
N TRP A 478 46.86 -5.81 -8.13
CA TRP A 478 47.35 -7.01 -8.83
C TRP A 478 46.29 -8.11 -8.88
N SER A 479 46.41 -8.99 -9.88
CA SER A 479 45.48 -10.10 -10.11
C SER A 479 46.20 -11.36 -10.60
N VAL A 480 45.59 -12.52 -10.35
CA VAL A 480 46.10 -13.84 -10.75
C VAL A 480 45.06 -14.53 -11.64
N SER A 481 45.48 -15.01 -12.81
CA SER A 481 44.59 -15.68 -13.76
C SER A 481 45.30 -16.86 -14.46
N PRO A 482 44.65 -18.00 -14.71
CA PRO A 482 43.27 -18.34 -14.32
C PRO A 482 43.18 -18.79 -12.85
N SER A 483 41.97 -18.78 -12.28
CA SER A 483 41.67 -19.30 -10.93
C SER A 483 41.68 -20.84 -10.84
N SER A 484 41.69 -21.53 -11.98
CA SER A 484 41.91 -22.97 -12.06
C SER A 484 42.67 -23.33 -13.33
N LEU A 485 43.62 -24.27 -13.23
CA LEU A 485 44.29 -24.86 -14.38
C LEU A 485 43.42 -25.94 -15.01
N GLU A 486 43.69 -26.25 -16.28
CA GLU A 486 43.00 -27.35 -16.97
C GLU A 486 43.25 -28.69 -16.28
N GLU A 487 42.27 -29.60 -16.41
CA GLU A 487 42.41 -30.95 -15.89
C GLU A 487 43.36 -31.75 -16.77
N VAL A 488 44.28 -32.48 -16.14
CA VAL A 488 45.33 -33.23 -16.84
C VAL A 488 45.38 -34.67 -16.33
N THR A 489 45.61 -35.60 -17.25
CA THR A 489 45.92 -36.99 -16.93
C THR A 489 47.34 -37.37 -17.32
N GLY A 490 47.87 -38.38 -16.63
CA GLY A 490 49.21 -38.93 -16.86
C GLY A 490 49.45 -40.21 -16.04
N PHE A 491 50.52 -40.92 -16.40
CA PHE A 491 50.92 -42.18 -15.76
C PHE A 491 52.41 -42.38 -15.84
N LEU A 492 53.07 -42.48 -14.68
CA LEU A 492 54.53 -42.64 -14.62
C LEU A 492 55.24 -41.61 -15.50
N GLU A 493 55.00 -40.32 -15.27
CA GLU A 493 55.63 -39.23 -16.02
C GLU A 493 55.63 -37.92 -15.22
N ASP A 494 56.47 -36.96 -15.62
CA ASP A 494 56.35 -35.57 -15.20
C ASP A 494 55.86 -34.74 -16.37
N LYS A 495 54.90 -33.85 -16.14
CA LYS A 495 54.20 -33.15 -17.21
C LYS A 495 53.84 -31.72 -16.80
N GLU A 496 54.02 -30.78 -17.73
CA GLU A 496 53.51 -29.42 -17.59
C GLU A 496 51.99 -29.44 -17.60
N ILE A 497 51.36 -28.80 -16.60
CA ILE A 497 49.90 -28.82 -16.43
C ILE A 497 49.24 -27.47 -16.71
N GLY A 498 50.02 -26.38 -16.80
CA GLY A 498 49.51 -25.07 -17.25
C GLY A 498 50.37 -23.89 -16.81
N ASN A 499 49.99 -22.70 -17.24
CA ASN A 499 50.62 -21.42 -16.90
C ASN A 499 49.64 -20.52 -16.16
N ILE A 500 50.15 -19.77 -15.18
CA ILE A 500 49.40 -18.78 -14.40
C ILE A 500 49.99 -17.40 -14.69
N THR A 501 49.18 -16.48 -15.18
CA THR A 501 49.56 -15.08 -15.40
C THR A 501 49.24 -14.26 -14.16
N ILE A 502 50.24 -13.56 -13.65
CA ILE A 502 50.11 -12.59 -12.57
C ILE A 502 50.23 -11.21 -13.22
N THR A 503 49.21 -10.37 -13.08
CA THR A 503 49.17 -9.02 -13.66
C THR A 503 49.18 -8.01 -12.54
N ASN A 504 50.11 -7.06 -12.58
CA ASN A 504 50.20 -5.96 -11.64
C ASN A 504 49.89 -4.65 -12.37
N THR A 505 48.77 -4.04 -12.01
CA THR A 505 48.24 -2.79 -12.60
C THR A 505 48.61 -1.56 -11.79
N GLY A 506 49.13 -1.74 -10.57
CA GLY A 506 49.47 -0.64 -9.69
C GLY A 506 50.61 0.26 -10.18
N ASP A 507 50.80 1.34 -9.41
CA ASP A 507 51.66 2.46 -9.77
C ASP A 507 53.08 2.34 -9.25
N ALA A 508 54.04 2.82 -10.04
CA ALA A 508 55.44 2.89 -9.63
C ALA A 508 55.66 3.90 -8.49
N GLU A 509 54.78 4.88 -8.36
CA GLU A 509 54.75 5.94 -7.36
C GLU A 509 54.19 5.47 -6.01
N TYR A 510 53.62 4.26 -5.94
CA TYR A 510 53.12 3.69 -4.70
C TYR A 510 54.23 3.56 -3.63
N SER A 511 53.94 4.08 -2.44
CA SER A 511 54.96 4.29 -1.39
C SER A 511 55.66 3.01 -0.88
N ASN A 512 55.02 1.84 -1.00
CA ASN A 512 55.58 0.56 -0.57
C ASN A 512 56.20 -0.18 -1.76
N ASN A 513 57.53 -0.22 -1.81
CA ASN A 513 58.33 -0.94 -2.81
C ASN A 513 57.99 -0.61 -4.27
N ASN A 514 57.49 0.59 -4.56
CA ASN A 514 57.13 1.06 -5.91
C ASN A 514 56.15 0.10 -6.62
N CYS A 515 55.24 -0.50 -5.84
CA CYS A 515 54.36 -1.58 -6.26
C CYS A 515 55.07 -2.73 -7.01
N SER A 516 56.33 -3.04 -6.70
CA SER A 516 56.96 -4.27 -7.18
C SER A 516 56.56 -5.42 -6.25
N VAL A 517 55.61 -6.25 -6.66
CA VAL A 517 55.00 -7.29 -5.82
C VAL A 517 55.77 -8.61 -5.96
N THR A 518 56.14 -9.22 -4.84
CA THR A 518 56.76 -10.55 -4.77
C THR A 518 55.74 -11.58 -4.29
N PHE A 519 55.44 -12.57 -5.14
CA PHE A 519 54.58 -13.69 -4.81
C PHE A 519 55.40 -14.87 -4.31
N THR A 520 55.08 -15.38 -3.12
CA THR A 520 55.57 -16.65 -2.59
C THR A 520 54.57 -17.75 -2.91
N ASN A 521 54.99 -18.74 -3.70
CA ASN A 521 54.12 -19.77 -4.26
C ASN A 521 54.25 -21.06 -3.45
N THR A 522 53.12 -21.63 -3.03
CA THR A 522 53.07 -22.91 -2.26
C THR A 522 51.89 -23.76 -2.71
N TYR A 523 51.88 -25.06 -2.41
CA TYR A 523 50.73 -25.92 -2.72
C TYR A 523 50.36 -26.86 -1.58
N THR A 524 49.10 -27.27 -1.55
CA THR A 524 48.55 -28.29 -0.64
C THR A 524 47.53 -29.18 -1.37
N GLY A 525 46.95 -30.17 -0.69
CA GLY A 525 45.77 -30.89 -1.20
C GLY A 525 45.99 -32.29 -1.77
N PHE A 526 47.23 -32.78 -1.85
CA PHE A 526 47.49 -34.18 -2.24
C PHE A 526 47.15 -35.18 -1.13
N SER A 527 46.44 -36.24 -1.48
CA SER A 527 45.99 -37.31 -0.58
C SER A 527 47.15 -38.16 -0.04
N GLY A 528 46.95 -38.81 1.11
CA GLY A 528 47.93 -39.77 1.65
C GLY A 528 48.20 -40.95 0.71
N THR A 529 47.21 -41.34 -0.10
CA THR A 529 47.30 -42.40 -1.11
C THR A 529 48.17 -42.03 -2.30
N TYR A 530 48.25 -40.75 -2.68
CA TYR A 530 49.19 -40.27 -3.70
C TYR A 530 50.64 -40.45 -3.23
N TRP A 531 50.92 -40.04 -2.00
CA TRP A 531 52.28 -40.12 -1.43
C TRP A 531 52.79 -41.55 -1.22
N SER A 532 51.92 -42.56 -1.20
CA SER A 532 52.32 -43.97 -1.06
C SER A 532 52.62 -44.67 -2.39
N GLN A 533 52.40 -44.02 -3.54
CA GLN A 533 52.64 -44.61 -4.86
C GLN A 533 54.11 -44.54 -5.30
N THR A 534 54.46 -45.38 -6.28
CA THR A 534 55.79 -45.40 -6.92
C THR A 534 55.87 -44.29 -7.96
N THR A 535 56.94 -43.50 -7.92
CA THR A 535 57.09 -42.31 -8.77
C THR A 535 57.97 -42.55 -9.98
N TRP A 536 57.80 -41.68 -10.97
CA TRP A 536 58.72 -41.52 -12.11
C TRP A 536 60.11 -41.09 -11.63
N ALA A 537 61.11 -41.14 -12.53
CA ALA A 537 62.53 -41.08 -12.21
C ALA A 537 63.02 -39.76 -11.55
N SER A 538 62.22 -38.70 -11.53
CA SER A 538 62.52 -37.49 -10.76
C SER A 538 62.13 -37.69 -9.29
N ASN A 539 62.96 -37.19 -8.36
CA ASN A 539 62.66 -37.28 -6.93
C ASN A 539 61.66 -36.20 -6.46
N GLU A 540 61.16 -35.36 -7.37
CA GLU A 540 60.23 -34.29 -7.06
C GLU A 540 58.80 -34.81 -7.16
N ARG A 541 58.07 -34.72 -6.05
CA ARG A 541 56.70 -35.20 -5.95
C ARG A 541 55.77 -34.02 -5.74
N GLY A 542 54.62 -34.05 -6.39
CA GLY A 542 53.58 -33.02 -6.27
C GLY A 542 53.64 -32.03 -7.42
N LEU A 543 53.35 -30.75 -7.13
CA LEU A 543 53.50 -29.66 -8.09
C LEU A 543 54.93 -29.10 -8.05
N SER A 544 55.47 -28.73 -9.22
CA SER A 544 56.76 -28.07 -9.39
C SER A 544 56.58 -26.77 -10.17
N PHE A 545 57.13 -25.68 -9.64
CA PHE A 545 57.01 -24.30 -10.12
C PHE A 545 58.04 -23.42 -9.41
N ASP A 546 58.27 -22.21 -9.90
CA ASP A 546 59.16 -21.24 -9.22
C ASP A 546 58.56 -20.82 -7.88
N SER A 547 59.32 -20.99 -6.79
CA SER A 547 58.85 -20.70 -5.43
C SER A 547 58.55 -19.22 -5.19
N THR A 548 59.12 -18.34 -6.03
CA THR A 548 58.97 -16.88 -5.94
C THR A 548 58.85 -16.27 -7.32
N THR A 549 57.87 -15.38 -7.52
CA THR A 549 57.66 -14.62 -8.77
C THR A 549 57.57 -13.14 -8.43
N ILE A 550 58.32 -12.28 -9.12
CA ILE A 550 58.32 -10.83 -8.90
C ILE A 550 57.66 -10.15 -10.09
N VAL A 551 56.66 -9.31 -9.84
CA VAL A 551 55.93 -8.58 -10.89
C VAL A 551 56.02 -7.08 -10.58
N ASN A 552 56.69 -6.34 -11.46
CA ASN A 552 56.83 -4.89 -11.31
C ASN A 552 55.49 -4.18 -11.56
N ALA A 553 55.36 -2.93 -11.11
CA ALA A 553 54.25 -2.05 -11.44
C ALA A 553 53.97 -2.02 -12.96
N SER A 554 52.69 -1.97 -13.32
CA SER A 554 52.18 -1.93 -14.71
C SER A 554 52.75 -3.04 -15.63
N SER A 555 52.99 -4.24 -15.10
CA SER A 555 53.56 -5.37 -15.85
C SER A 555 52.87 -6.70 -15.53
N ASN A 556 53.17 -7.75 -16.30
CA ASN A 556 52.69 -9.10 -16.03
C ASN A 556 53.80 -10.13 -16.15
N GLU A 557 53.65 -11.25 -15.44
CA GLU A 557 54.58 -12.39 -15.46
C GLU A 557 53.83 -13.71 -15.50
N ASN A 558 54.44 -14.73 -16.10
CA ASN A 558 53.87 -16.07 -16.22
C ASN A 558 54.61 -17.09 -15.34
N LEU A 559 53.86 -17.80 -14.49
CA LEU A 559 54.32 -18.91 -13.66
C LEU A 559 53.91 -20.24 -14.30
N THR A 560 54.88 -21.00 -14.80
CA THR A 560 54.66 -22.35 -15.33
C THR A 560 54.56 -23.38 -14.21
N VAL A 561 53.54 -24.23 -14.27
CA VAL A 561 53.25 -25.27 -13.28
C VAL A 561 53.35 -26.65 -13.91
N SER A 562 54.15 -27.53 -13.31
CA SER A 562 54.29 -28.95 -13.68
C SER A 562 53.83 -29.86 -12.55
N ALA A 563 53.45 -31.10 -12.87
CA ALA A 563 53.06 -32.11 -11.89
C ALA A 563 53.69 -33.48 -12.17
N ALA A 564 53.98 -34.22 -11.10
CA ALA A 564 54.46 -35.60 -11.17
C ALA A 564 53.30 -36.61 -11.09
N PHE A 565 53.27 -37.58 -12.00
CA PHE A 565 52.23 -38.61 -12.12
C PHE A 565 52.81 -39.99 -11.72
N PRO A 566 52.46 -40.55 -10.55
CA PRO A 566 52.97 -41.85 -10.12
C PRO A 566 52.27 -43.04 -10.80
N SER A 567 52.78 -44.27 -10.58
CA SER A 567 52.08 -45.49 -10.99
C SER A 567 50.94 -45.83 -10.03
N VAL A 568 49.77 -46.20 -10.54
CA VAL A 568 48.63 -46.67 -9.76
C VAL A 568 48.02 -47.95 -10.34
N SER A 569 47.46 -48.79 -9.47
CA SER A 569 46.70 -50.00 -9.88
C SER A 569 45.22 -49.72 -10.11
N SER A 570 44.72 -48.55 -9.69
CA SER A 570 43.34 -48.08 -9.83
C SER A 570 43.38 -46.57 -9.99
N LEU A 571 42.43 -45.98 -10.72
CA LEU A 571 42.39 -44.53 -10.96
C LEU A 571 42.45 -43.74 -9.65
N LEU A 572 43.30 -42.71 -9.62
CA LEU A 572 43.46 -41.80 -8.49
C LEU A 572 43.29 -40.37 -8.98
N THR A 573 42.41 -39.60 -8.35
CA THR A 573 42.17 -38.19 -8.68
C THR A 573 42.59 -37.32 -7.51
N GLU A 574 43.39 -36.31 -7.80
CA GLU A 574 43.94 -35.36 -6.84
C GLU A 574 43.51 -33.94 -7.25
N THR A 575 43.16 -33.11 -6.27
CA THR A 575 42.75 -31.71 -6.49
C THR A 575 43.62 -30.76 -5.69
N PRO A 576 44.92 -30.65 -5.99
CA PRO A 576 45.80 -29.76 -5.24
C PRO A 576 45.44 -28.29 -5.47
N ILE A 577 45.71 -27.47 -4.46
CA ILE A 577 45.48 -26.03 -4.47
C ILE A 577 46.84 -25.34 -4.37
N LEU A 578 47.16 -24.53 -5.38
CA LEU A 578 48.29 -23.62 -5.39
C LEU A 578 47.87 -22.30 -4.70
N THR A 579 48.71 -21.76 -3.84
CA THR A 579 48.50 -20.48 -3.16
C THR A 579 49.67 -19.57 -3.47
N LEU A 580 49.37 -18.43 -4.12
CA LEU A 580 50.32 -17.37 -4.41
C LEU A 580 50.13 -16.27 -3.35
N THR A 581 51.11 -16.06 -2.49
CA THR A 581 51.03 -15.07 -1.39
C THR A 581 51.88 -13.85 -1.72
N ALA A 582 51.25 -12.70 -1.90
CA ALA A 582 51.91 -11.43 -2.15
C ALA A 582 52.53 -10.87 -0.86
N ASP A 583 53.68 -10.20 -0.99
CA ASP A 583 54.31 -9.43 0.09
C ASP A 583 53.56 -8.11 0.35
N ILE A 584 53.06 -7.47 -0.70
CA ILE A 584 52.21 -6.27 -0.69
C ILE A 584 50.74 -6.66 -0.83
N ASN A 585 49.86 -6.12 0.01
CA ASN A 585 48.42 -6.34 -0.14
C ASN A 585 47.91 -5.58 -1.37
N ASP A 586 46.99 -6.17 -2.10
CA ASP A 586 46.25 -5.47 -3.15
C ASP A 586 45.48 -4.27 -2.54
N SER A 587 45.59 -3.09 -3.13
CA SER A 587 45.08 -1.85 -2.53
C SER A 587 43.56 -1.72 -2.58
N VAL A 588 42.88 -2.49 -3.44
CA VAL A 588 41.42 -2.44 -3.62
C VAL A 588 40.73 -3.56 -2.84
N THR A 589 41.17 -4.80 -3.05
CA THR A 589 40.60 -6.00 -2.44
C THR A 589 41.15 -6.25 -1.04
N ASN A 590 42.30 -5.65 -0.69
CA ASN A 590 43.08 -5.95 0.50
C ASN A 590 43.50 -7.44 0.59
N ASN A 591 43.46 -8.16 -0.54
CA ASN A 591 43.90 -9.54 -0.61
C ASN A 591 45.42 -9.60 -0.45
N LYS A 592 45.89 -10.62 0.26
CA LYS A 592 47.31 -10.93 0.42
C LYS A 592 47.72 -12.21 -0.29
N SER A 593 46.75 -12.99 -0.75
CA SER A 593 47.00 -14.25 -1.45
C SER A 593 45.84 -14.62 -2.34
N GLU A 594 46.15 -15.25 -3.46
CA GLU A 594 45.18 -15.86 -4.36
C GLU A 594 45.43 -17.36 -4.48
N THR A 595 44.38 -18.13 -4.75
CA THR A 595 44.46 -19.58 -4.89
C THR A 595 44.09 -20.03 -6.29
N VAL A 596 44.89 -20.92 -6.85
CA VAL A 596 44.64 -21.57 -8.15
C VAL A 596 44.46 -23.07 -7.91
N SER A 597 43.31 -23.60 -8.32
CA SER A 597 42.99 -25.02 -8.19
C SER A 597 43.39 -25.80 -9.45
N THR A 598 43.66 -27.09 -9.34
CA THR A 598 43.86 -27.97 -10.50
C THR A 598 43.34 -29.37 -10.18
N THR A 599 42.94 -30.12 -11.22
CA THR A 599 42.54 -31.53 -11.08
C THR A 599 43.50 -32.40 -11.87
N ILE A 600 44.10 -33.37 -11.18
CA ILE A 600 45.09 -34.29 -11.71
C ILE A 600 44.52 -35.70 -11.62
N ILE A 601 44.41 -36.39 -12.76
CA ILE A 601 43.89 -37.76 -12.80
C ILE A 601 45.00 -38.73 -13.20
N ILE A 602 45.40 -39.58 -12.27
CA ILE A 602 46.47 -40.57 -12.45
C ILE A 602 45.82 -41.88 -12.87
N SER A 603 46.07 -42.29 -14.11
CA SER A 603 45.44 -43.46 -14.74
C SER A 603 46.37 -44.07 -15.78
N PRO A 604 46.51 -45.41 -15.85
CA PRO A 604 47.16 -46.06 -17.00
C PRO A 604 46.56 -45.60 -18.34
N PRO A 605 47.32 -45.69 -19.46
CA PRO A 605 46.84 -45.27 -20.77
C PRO A 605 45.63 -46.11 -21.21
N ASN A 606 44.44 -45.52 -21.15
CA ASN A 606 43.15 -46.06 -21.55
C ASN A 606 42.20 -44.87 -21.85
N PRO A 607 41.10 -45.06 -22.61
CA PRO A 607 40.12 -43.99 -22.77
C PRO A 607 39.49 -43.64 -21.42
N LEU A 608 39.43 -42.35 -21.10
CA LEU A 608 38.93 -41.85 -19.84
C LEU A 608 38.02 -40.65 -20.12
N LEU A 609 36.75 -40.75 -19.74
CA LEU A 609 35.84 -39.62 -19.90
C LEU A 609 36.02 -38.65 -18.73
N PHE A 610 35.92 -37.37 -19.06
CA PHE A 610 35.84 -36.27 -18.12
C PHE A 610 34.73 -35.34 -18.60
N GLN A 611 33.92 -34.85 -17.67
CA GLN A 611 32.89 -33.86 -17.96
C GLN A 611 32.97 -32.70 -16.98
N LYS A 612 32.61 -31.52 -17.46
CA LYS A 612 32.52 -30.32 -16.63
C LYS A 612 31.38 -29.44 -17.09
N MET A 613 30.58 -28.99 -16.13
CA MET A 613 29.67 -27.87 -16.26
C MET A 613 30.48 -26.60 -16.00
N GLU A 614 30.68 -25.79 -17.04
CA GLU A 614 31.34 -24.48 -16.94
C GLU A 614 30.35 -23.42 -16.44
N TYR A 615 29.06 -23.54 -16.81
CA TYR A 615 28.01 -22.67 -16.30
C TYR A 615 26.65 -23.40 -16.21
N PRO A 616 25.99 -23.45 -15.04
CA PRO A 616 26.49 -23.00 -13.73
C PRO A 616 27.51 -24.00 -13.18
N GLY A 617 28.71 -23.55 -12.81
CA GLY A 617 29.71 -24.45 -12.22
C GLY A 617 29.18 -25.18 -10.97
N PRO A 618 29.65 -26.39 -10.64
CA PRO A 618 29.17 -27.16 -9.48
C PRO A 618 29.43 -26.44 -8.13
N ASP A 619 30.46 -25.60 -8.07
CA ASP A 619 30.89 -24.87 -6.88
C ASP A 619 30.37 -23.42 -6.86
N SER A 620 29.56 -23.04 -7.84
CA SER A 620 28.99 -21.70 -7.98
C SER A 620 27.49 -21.78 -8.17
N THR A 621 26.73 -20.99 -7.42
CA THR A 621 25.28 -20.87 -7.60
C THR A 621 24.97 -19.48 -8.15
N PRO A 622 25.16 -19.24 -9.46
CA PRO A 622 24.90 -17.92 -10.04
C PRO A 622 23.44 -17.52 -9.87
N THR A 623 23.24 -16.26 -9.52
CA THR A 623 21.94 -15.62 -9.47
C THR A 623 21.68 -14.91 -10.79
N LEU A 624 20.62 -15.33 -11.48
CA LEU A 624 20.13 -14.77 -12.72
C LEU A 624 18.87 -13.96 -12.43
N PHE A 625 18.93 -12.68 -12.77
CA PHE A 625 17.78 -11.80 -12.66
C PHE A 625 16.78 -12.09 -13.78
N LEU A 626 15.49 -12.18 -13.46
CA LEU A 626 14.42 -12.42 -14.42
C LEU A 626 14.14 -11.15 -15.25
N LYS A 627 15.06 -10.82 -16.16
CA LYS A 627 14.96 -9.76 -17.18
C LYS A 627 15.36 -10.31 -18.54
N GLU A 628 15.16 -9.54 -19.61
CA GLU A 628 15.55 -10.01 -20.96
C GLU A 628 17.06 -10.25 -21.05
N GLN A 629 17.44 -11.51 -21.30
CA GLN A 629 18.82 -11.92 -21.49
C GLN A 629 18.90 -13.34 -22.07
N ASN A 630 19.98 -13.60 -22.80
CA ASN A 630 20.33 -14.93 -23.24
C ASN A 630 21.51 -15.43 -22.43
N ILE A 631 21.34 -16.59 -21.80
CA ILE A 631 22.37 -17.18 -20.95
C ILE A 631 22.80 -18.51 -21.58
N THR A 632 24.09 -18.67 -21.79
CA THR A 632 24.63 -19.93 -22.32
C THR A 632 24.97 -20.86 -21.15
N LEU A 633 24.17 -21.91 -20.99
CA LEU A 633 24.51 -23.06 -20.15
C LEU A 633 25.63 -23.82 -20.86
N ALA A 634 26.83 -23.77 -20.30
CA ALA A 634 28.02 -24.32 -20.93
C ALA A 634 28.46 -25.58 -20.20
N ALA A 635 28.56 -26.68 -20.94
CA ALA A 635 29.14 -27.92 -20.43
C ALA A 635 29.82 -28.69 -21.55
N TYR A 636 30.85 -29.45 -21.20
CA TYR A 636 31.55 -30.29 -22.14
C TYR A 636 31.82 -31.67 -21.57
N THR A 637 31.98 -32.64 -22.46
CA THR A 637 32.62 -33.92 -22.20
C THR A 637 33.88 -34.04 -23.05
N ARG A 638 34.88 -34.78 -22.60
CA ARG A 638 36.08 -35.10 -23.38
C ARG A 638 36.66 -36.43 -22.96
N ASN A 639 37.41 -37.05 -23.87
CA ASN A 639 38.26 -38.17 -23.54
C ASN A 639 39.64 -37.65 -23.09
N ILE A 640 39.81 -37.45 -21.79
CA ILE A 640 41.05 -36.87 -21.22
C ILE A 640 42.25 -37.80 -21.41
N GLY A 641 42.03 -39.11 -21.51
CA GLY A 641 43.05 -40.11 -21.85
C GLY A 641 43.36 -40.22 -23.35
N GLY A 642 42.63 -39.50 -24.20
CA GLY A 642 42.73 -39.58 -25.65
C GLY A 642 44.00 -38.92 -26.19
N ASP A 643 44.85 -39.71 -26.85
CA ASP A 643 46.11 -39.29 -27.49
C ASP A 643 46.07 -39.39 -29.03
N GLY A 644 44.89 -39.67 -29.59
CA GLY A 644 44.69 -39.89 -31.04
C GLY A 644 44.88 -41.34 -31.49
N THR A 645 45.24 -42.27 -30.60
CA THR A 645 45.40 -43.69 -30.93
C THR A 645 44.12 -44.49 -30.73
N VAL A 646 44.02 -45.64 -31.42
CA VAL A 646 42.83 -46.51 -31.36
C VAL A 646 42.58 -47.08 -29.96
N ASN A 647 43.65 -47.39 -29.22
CA ASN A 647 43.57 -48.00 -27.89
C ASN A 647 43.11 -47.02 -26.81
N ASN A 648 43.25 -45.71 -27.05
CA ASN A 648 42.82 -44.66 -26.14
C ASN A 648 41.58 -43.92 -26.65
N THR A 649 40.76 -44.57 -27.49
CA THR A 649 39.55 -43.95 -28.07
C THR A 649 38.30 -44.38 -27.31
N ALA A 650 37.55 -43.41 -26.76
CA ALA A 650 36.21 -43.65 -26.23
C ALA A 650 35.20 -43.80 -27.38
N ARG A 651 34.36 -44.84 -27.37
CA ARG A 651 33.36 -45.15 -28.41
C ARG A 651 31.95 -44.99 -27.89
N ASN A 652 31.02 -44.65 -28.78
CA ASN A 652 29.58 -44.51 -28.49
C ASN A 652 29.33 -43.68 -27.22
N VAL A 653 29.90 -42.48 -27.18
CA VAL A 653 29.82 -41.60 -26.01
C VAL A 653 28.52 -40.83 -26.06
N SER A 654 27.69 -40.97 -25.02
CA SER A 654 26.51 -40.15 -24.80
C SER A 654 26.83 -39.04 -23.82
N PHE A 655 26.35 -37.82 -24.08
CA PHE A 655 26.50 -36.66 -23.21
C PHE A 655 25.22 -35.83 -23.21
N ASN A 656 24.53 -35.81 -22.07
CA ASN A 656 23.17 -35.32 -21.98
C ASN A 656 22.98 -34.38 -20.78
N TRP A 657 22.00 -33.49 -20.91
CA TRP A 657 21.47 -32.66 -19.84
C TRP A 657 20.17 -33.26 -19.29
N THR A 658 19.96 -33.07 -18.00
CA THR A 658 18.70 -33.28 -17.30
C THR A 658 18.32 -31.95 -16.67
N LEU A 659 17.29 -31.31 -17.22
CA LEU A 659 16.80 -29.99 -16.81
C LEU A 659 15.43 -30.12 -16.12
N PRO A 660 15.08 -29.22 -15.18
CA PRO A 660 13.71 -29.08 -14.69
C PRO A 660 12.75 -28.76 -15.84
N SER A 661 11.51 -29.23 -15.76
CA SER A 661 10.52 -29.11 -16.85
C SER A 661 10.38 -27.69 -17.38
N TRP A 662 10.28 -26.71 -16.48
CA TRP A 662 10.19 -25.31 -16.86
C TRP A 662 11.42 -24.80 -17.65
N ILE A 663 12.65 -25.11 -17.20
CA ILE A 663 13.88 -24.70 -17.89
C ILE A 663 14.02 -25.44 -19.23
N SER A 664 13.62 -26.71 -19.28
CA SER A 664 13.62 -27.51 -20.49
C SER A 664 12.76 -26.89 -21.61
N ASP A 665 11.66 -26.21 -21.25
CA ASP A 665 10.72 -25.62 -22.21
C ASP A 665 11.22 -24.30 -22.83
N ILE A 666 12.17 -23.63 -22.19
CA ILE A 666 12.68 -22.29 -22.59
C ILE A 666 14.15 -22.32 -23.05
N VAL A 667 14.74 -23.52 -23.13
CA VAL A 667 16.12 -23.71 -23.58
C VAL A 667 16.16 -24.11 -25.05
N VAL A 668 17.00 -23.40 -25.81
CA VAL A 668 17.32 -23.69 -27.20
C VAL A 668 18.62 -24.49 -27.27
N GLY A 669 18.56 -25.67 -27.89
CA GLY A 669 19.70 -26.57 -28.05
C GLY A 669 19.30 -28.03 -27.87
N ASN A 670 20.22 -28.94 -28.19
CA ASN A 670 19.95 -30.37 -28.08
C ASN A 670 20.37 -30.89 -26.70
N GLN A 671 19.40 -31.22 -25.86
CA GLN A 671 19.66 -31.72 -24.50
C GLN A 671 20.38 -33.08 -24.50
N THR A 672 20.31 -33.84 -25.60
CA THR A 672 20.96 -35.14 -25.72
C THR A 672 21.92 -35.18 -26.90
N ASN A 673 23.21 -35.36 -26.64
CA ASN A 673 24.22 -35.50 -27.69
C ASN A 673 24.88 -36.88 -27.68
N PHE A 674 25.24 -37.35 -28.87
CA PHE A 674 25.88 -38.63 -29.09
C PHE A 674 27.08 -38.46 -30.02
N TYR A 675 28.18 -39.12 -29.65
CA TYR A 675 29.43 -39.11 -30.40
C TYR A 675 29.87 -40.54 -30.69
N ASP A 676 30.05 -40.89 -31.97
CA ASP A 676 30.51 -42.21 -32.38
C ASP A 676 31.87 -42.55 -31.75
N SER A 677 32.78 -41.58 -31.69
CA SER A 677 34.06 -41.74 -31.00
C SER A 677 34.74 -40.42 -30.63
N LEU A 678 35.41 -40.40 -29.47
CA LEU A 678 36.29 -39.33 -29.00
C LEU A 678 37.73 -39.86 -28.92
N THR A 679 38.55 -39.50 -29.91
CA THR A 679 39.92 -40.05 -30.07
C THR A 679 41.00 -39.25 -29.36
N ASN A 680 40.75 -37.98 -29.07
CA ASN A 680 41.72 -37.06 -28.46
C ASN A 680 41.08 -36.31 -27.26
N ASN A 681 41.89 -35.51 -26.58
CA ASN A 681 41.48 -34.67 -25.44
C ASN A 681 40.76 -33.36 -25.83
N SER A 682 40.13 -33.29 -27.01
CA SER A 682 39.35 -32.10 -27.38
C SER A 682 38.04 -32.02 -26.60
N LYS A 683 37.69 -30.82 -26.13
CA LYS A 683 36.42 -30.55 -25.45
C LYS A 683 35.27 -30.63 -26.45
N GLN A 684 34.28 -31.47 -26.16
CA GLN A 684 33.03 -31.57 -26.92
C GLN A 684 31.93 -30.86 -26.15
N TYR A 685 31.64 -29.64 -26.57
CA TYR A 685 30.64 -28.79 -25.92
C TYR A 685 29.22 -29.23 -26.28
N ASN A 686 28.36 -29.32 -25.27
CA ASN A 686 26.92 -29.33 -25.44
C ASN A 686 26.35 -28.09 -24.75
N ASN A 687 26.53 -26.95 -25.40
CA ASN A 687 26.05 -25.68 -24.90
C ASN A 687 24.56 -25.54 -25.22
N LEU A 688 23.80 -25.13 -24.21
CA LEU A 688 22.37 -24.86 -24.32
C LEU A 688 22.14 -23.37 -24.07
N THR A 689 21.30 -22.72 -24.87
CA THR A 689 20.98 -21.30 -24.69
C THR A 689 19.65 -21.19 -23.96
N LEU A 690 19.68 -20.66 -22.76
CA LEU A 690 18.50 -20.25 -22.02
C LEU A 690 18.05 -18.88 -22.53
N GLU A 691 16.90 -18.82 -23.18
CA GLU A 691 16.36 -17.57 -23.74
C GLU A 691 15.27 -16.98 -22.82
N LEU A 692 15.64 -15.92 -22.10
CA LEU A 692 14.69 -15.08 -21.36
C LEU A 692 14.31 -13.91 -22.27
N SER A 693 13.18 -14.06 -22.95
CA SER A 693 12.54 -13.04 -23.80
C SER A 693 11.26 -12.55 -23.15
N SER A 694 10.73 -11.42 -23.59
CA SER A 694 9.40 -10.91 -23.22
C SER A 694 8.29 -11.97 -23.24
N SER A 695 8.36 -12.96 -24.15
CA SER A 695 7.36 -14.05 -24.22
C SER A 695 7.56 -15.18 -23.20
N THR A 696 8.79 -15.43 -22.75
CA THR A 696 9.11 -16.50 -21.80
C THR A 696 9.17 -16.00 -20.36
N LEU A 697 9.50 -14.72 -20.16
CA LEU A 697 9.62 -14.05 -18.86
C LEU A 697 8.31 -13.95 -18.07
N THR A 698 7.17 -13.76 -18.74
CA THR A 698 5.86 -13.65 -18.05
C THR A 698 5.49 -14.89 -17.25
N SER A 699 5.98 -16.07 -17.67
CA SER A 699 5.75 -17.38 -17.07
C SER A 699 6.97 -17.93 -16.30
N ALA A 700 8.03 -17.12 -16.17
CA ALA A 700 9.28 -17.55 -15.55
C ALA A 700 9.09 -17.81 -14.05
N GLN A 701 9.72 -18.87 -13.53
CA GLN A 701 9.66 -19.26 -12.13
C GLN A 701 10.89 -18.74 -11.36
N LYS A 702 10.67 -18.07 -10.23
CA LYS A 702 11.75 -17.75 -9.28
C LYS A 702 12.14 -18.94 -8.41
N GLY A 703 13.39 -18.99 -7.97
CA GLY A 703 13.89 -20.01 -7.04
C GLY A 703 15.19 -20.68 -7.50
N THR A 704 15.62 -21.68 -6.74
CA THR A 704 16.84 -22.45 -7.03
C THR A 704 16.52 -23.72 -7.82
N PHE A 705 17.20 -23.93 -8.93
CA PHE A 705 16.99 -25.06 -9.84
C PHE A 705 18.29 -25.85 -10.04
N ASN A 706 18.17 -27.18 -10.03
CA ASN A 706 19.29 -28.09 -10.26
C ASN A 706 19.36 -28.46 -11.74
N LEU A 707 20.54 -28.36 -12.33
CA LEU A 707 20.83 -28.81 -13.69
C LEU A 707 21.86 -29.94 -13.60
N THR A 708 21.58 -31.08 -14.21
CA THR A 708 22.51 -32.22 -14.17
C THR A 708 23.00 -32.53 -15.56
N ILE A 709 24.31 -32.66 -15.74
CA ILE A 709 24.90 -33.26 -16.93
C ILE A 709 25.34 -34.68 -16.63
N TYR A 710 25.25 -35.55 -17.63
CA TYR A 710 25.78 -36.90 -17.51
C TYR A 710 26.38 -37.43 -18.80
N SER A 711 27.43 -38.23 -18.67
CA SER A 711 28.09 -38.89 -19.79
C SER A 711 28.54 -40.31 -19.46
N TRP A 712 28.57 -41.14 -20.50
CA TRP A 712 29.06 -42.51 -20.47
C TRP A 712 29.49 -42.93 -21.88
N GLY A 713 30.32 -43.96 -21.98
CA GLY A 713 30.82 -44.49 -23.24
C GLY A 713 31.55 -45.80 -23.04
N TYR A 714 32.08 -46.36 -24.12
CA TYR A 714 32.70 -47.68 -24.14
C TYR A 714 34.18 -47.63 -24.55
N ASP A 715 34.95 -48.50 -23.93
CA ASP A 715 36.26 -48.92 -24.39
C ASP A 715 36.11 -50.17 -25.27
N ASN A 716 36.92 -50.27 -26.32
CA ASN A 716 37.01 -51.44 -27.19
C ASN A 716 38.49 -51.83 -27.43
N SER A 717 39.38 -51.45 -26.52
CA SER A 717 40.81 -51.76 -26.58
C SER A 717 41.10 -53.27 -26.49
N THR A 718 40.20 -54.05 -25.89
CA THR A 718 40.29 -55.52 -25.72
C THR A 718 39.59 -56.32 -26.82
N GLY A 719 38.85 -55.66 -27.72
CA GLY A 719 38.07 -56.29 -28.79
C GLY A 719 36.58 -56.52 -28.48
N ASP A 720 36.17 -56.34 -27.22
CA ASP A 720 34.78 -56.29 -26.77
C ASP A 720 34.44 -54.89 -26.24
N PHE A 721 33.19 -54.45 -26.39
CA PHE A 721 32.73 -53.16 -25.85
C PHE A 721 32.47 -53.26 -24.34
N GLU A 722 33.35 -52.68 -23.54
CA GLU A 722 33.19 -52.55 -22.07
C GLU A 722 32.94 -51.10 -21.68
N LEU A 723 32.17 -50.86 -20.60
CA LEU A 723 31.93 -49.50 -20.13
C LEU A 723 33.22 -48.88 -19.60
N ILE A 724 33.49 -47.62 -19.99
CA ILE A 724 34.66 -46.88 -19.48
C ILE A 724 34.51 -46.67 -17.97
N ILE A 725 35.52 -47.10 -17.21
CA ILE A 725 35.59 -46.88 -15.76
C ILE A 725 36.36 -45.59 -15.50
N ASN A 726 35.65 -44.57 -15.04
CA ASN A 726 36.22 -43.26 -14.75
C ASN A 726 36.67 -43.14 -13.29
N SER A 727 37.17 -41.96 -12.92
CA SER A 727 37.53 -41.60 -11.54
C SER A 727 36.41 -42.00 -10.54
N GLY A 728 36.80 -42.53 -9.39
CA GLY A 728 35.85 -43.00 -8.37
C GLY A 728 35.12 -44.29 -8.72
N ASN A 729 35.60 -45.04 -9.73
CA ASN A 729 35.03 -46.30 -10.20
C ASN A 729 33.61 -46.13 -10.81
N GLN A 730 33.37 -44.98 -11.47
CA GLN A 730 32.09 -44.61 -12.07
C GLN A 730 32.04 -44.95 -13.57
N THR A 731 31.01 -45.68 -14.00
CA THR A 731 30.75 -45.97 -15.43
C THR A 731 29.84 -44.93 -16.10
N THR A 732 29.15 -44.12 -15.31
CA THR A 732 28.39 -42.94 -15.74
C THR A 732 28.80 -41.76 -14.88
N LEU A 733 29.32 -40.72 -15.51
CA LEU A 733 29.70 -39.48 -14.87
C LEU A 733 28.45 -38.62 -14.73
N ASN A 734 28.14 -38.17 -13.52
CA ASN A 734 27.05 -37.24 -13.25
C ASN A 734 27.60 -36.02 -12.52
N GLN A 735 27.19 -34.83 -12.93
CA GLN A 735 27.53 -33.58 -12.25
C GLN A 735 26.31 -32.67 -12.21
N THR A 736 26.02 -32.10 -11.05
CA THR A 736 24.88 -31.20 -10.84
C THR A 736 25.38 -29.81 -10.47
N GLY A 737 24.94 -28.80 -11.21
CA GLY A 737 25.07 -27.39 -10.88
C GLY A 737 23.73 -26.79 -10.45
N GLN A 738 23.76 -25.60 -9.85
CA GLN A 738 22.56 -24.90 -9.39
C GLN A 738 22.50 -23.49 -9.97
N ILE A 739 21.31 -23.05 -10.38
CA ILE A 739 21.02 -21.65 -10.74
C ILE A 739 19.93 -21.11 -9.82
N ILE A 740 20.07 -19.85 -9.42
CA ILE A 740 19.00 -19.10 -8.74
C ILE A 740 18.39 -18.13 -9.75
N PHE A 741 17.07 -18.19 -9.95
CA PHE A 741 16.32 -17.12 -10.60
C PHE A 741 15.77 -16.17 -9.54
N ALA A 742 16.22 -14.91 -9.60
CA ALA A 742 15.83 -13.84 -8.69
C ALA A 742 15.11 -12.72 -9.44
N CYS A 743 14.34 -11.95 -8.68
CA CYS A 743 13.65 -10.78 -9.18
C CYS A 743 14.59 -9.58 -9.21
N TYR A 744 14.33 -8.66 -10.12
CA TYR A 744 15.15 -7.48 -10.36
C TYR A 744 14.29 -6.21 -10.24
N SER A 745 14.93 -5.12 -9.84
CA SER A 745 14.27 -3.93 -9.28
C SER A 745 14.37 -2.67 -10.15
N GLU A 746 14.77 -2.77 -11.42
CA GLU A 746 14.69 -1.64 -12.36
C GLU A 746 13.60 -1.92 -13.40
N SER A 747 13.05 -0.86 -14.00
CA SER A 747 11.89 -0.96 -14.90
C SER A 747 12.32 -1.32 -16.32
N ASP A 748 11.75 -2.37 -16.93
CA ASP A 748 11.97 -2.86 -18.29
C ASP A 748 10.68 -3.11 -19.11
N ASN A 749 9.51 -2.66 -18.61
CA ASN A 749 8.17 -2.84 -19.18
C ASN A 749 7.66 -4.30 -19.27
N ILE A 750 8.26 -5.27 -18.57
CA ILE A 750 7.84 -6.69 -18.60
C ILE A 750 7.54 -7.17 -17.18
N CYS A 751 6.25 -7.44 -16.88
CA CYS A 751 5.90 -8.02 -15.59
C CYS A 751 6.17 -9.53 -15.52
N VAL A 752 7.11 -9.93 -14.66
CA VAL A 752 7.37 -11.33 -14.29
C VAL A 752 6.46 -11.74 -13.13
N THR A 753 5.41 -12.50 -13.43
CA THR A 753 4.34 -12.85 -12.47
C THR A 753 4.84 -13.54 -11.20
N SER A 754 5.92 -14.32 -11.26
CA SER A 754 6.48 -15.00 -10.07
C SER A 754 7.19 -14.05 -9.09
N CYS A 755 7.56 -12.84 -9.55
CA CYS A 755 8.25 -11.83 -8.75
C CYS A 755 7.31 -11.03 -7.84
N GLY A 756 6.10 -10.75 -8.30
CA GLY A 756 5.07 -10.04 -7.54
C GLY A 756 5.24 -8.52 -7.52
N VAL A 757 4.14 -7.82 -7.22
CA VAL A 757 4.06 -6.35 -7.21
C VAL A 757 5.01 -5.74 -6.17
N GLY A 758 5.81 -4.76 -6.59
CA GLY A 758 6.74 -4.01 -5.74
C GLY A 758 8.17 -4.56 -5.66
N VAL A 759 8.44 -5.74 -6.23
CA VAL A 759 9.80 -6.25 -6.42
C VAL A 759 10.27 -6.11 -7.86
N ASP A 760 9.39 -6.45 -8.81
CA ASP A 760 9.49 -6.07 -10.22
C ASP A 760 8.71 -4.75 -10.40
N PRO A 761 9.37 -3.63 -10.78
CA PRO A 761 8.72 -2.32 -10.89
C PRO A 761 7.65 -2.24 -11.99
N ASP A 762 7.72 -3.10 -13.00
CA ASP A 762 6.78 -3.15 -14.14
C ASP A 762 5.61 -4.09 -13.90
N CYS A 763 5.71 -4.94 -12.88
CA CYS A 763 4.55 -5.57 -12.27
C CYS A 763 3.73 -4.53 -11.51
N THR A 764 3.03 -3.70 -12.29
CA THR A 764 2.01 -2.79 -11.81
C THR A 764 0.85 -3.62 -11.25
N GLU A 765 0.33 -3.28 -10.06
CA GLU A 765 -1.13 -3.36 -9.91
C GLU A 765 -1.71 -2.65 -11.11
N SER A 766 -2.67 -3.25 -11.82
CA SER A 766 -3.37 -2.60 -12.93
C SER A 766 -3.97 -1.29 -12.40
N SER A 767 -3.19 -0.22 -12.52
CA SER A 767 -3.46 1.09 -12.02
C SER A 767 -3.83 1.91 -13.23
N SER A 768 -5.14 1.94 -13.43
CA SER A 768 -5.86 3.15 -13.77
C SER A 768 -5.01 4.40 -13.51
N SER A 769 -4.67 5.09 -14.59
CA SER A 769 -4.36 6.50 -14.56
C SER A 769 -5.45 7.24 -13.77
N SER A 770 -5.03 7.87 -12.69
CA SER A 770 -5.80 8.78 -11.88
C SER A 770 -6.13 10.05 -12.68
N SER A 771 -7.41 10.42 -12.69
CA SER A 771 -7.80 11.83 -12.71
C SER A 771 -8.38 12.15 -11.34
N SER A 772 -7.63 13.00 -10.64
CA SER A 772 -7.86 13.56 -9.32
C SER A 772 -9.25 14.13 -9.11
N SER A 773 -9.85 13.75 -7.98
CA SER A 773 -10.90 14.51 -7.31
C SER A 773 -10.33 15.74 -6.63
N SER A 774 -11.02 16.87 -6.69
CA SER A 774 -11.07 17.77 -5.53
C SER A 774 -12.46 18.39 -5.39
N SER A 775 -12.75 18.74 -4.16
CA SER A 775 -14.04 18.69 -3.49
C SER A 775 -14.51 20.06 -3.04
N GLY A 776 -15.82 20.25 -3.00
CA GLY A 776 -16.51 21.17 -2.10
C GLY A 776 -18.01 20.86 -2.15
N GLY A 777 -18.76 20.66 -1.07
CA GLY A 777 -18.56 20.98 0.32
C GLY A 777 -19.82 21.70 0.81
N GLY A 778 -20.56 21.10 1.76
CA GLY A 778 -21.44 21.85 2.69
C GLY A 778 -22.97 21.77 2.50
N GLY A 779 -23.63 21.12 3.47
CA GLY A 779 -24.50 21.86 4.39
C GLY A 779 -26.01 21.99 4.11
N GLY A 780 -26.81 21.10 4.71
CA GLY A 780 -27.81 21.48 5.72
C GLY A 780 -29.28 21.78 5.33
N GLY A 781 -30.20 20.90 5.76
CA GLY A 781 -31.38 21.32 6.54
C GLY A 781 -32.80 21.17 5.92
N GLY A 782 -33.50 20.09 6.29
CA GLY A 782 -34.79 20.23 7.00
C GLY A 782 -36.14 19.99 6.28
N SER A 783 -36.73 18.80 6.57
CA SER A 783 -38.15 18.54 6.90
C SER A 783 -39.21 18.39 5.79
N GLY A 784 -39.94 17.26 5.84
CA GLY A 784 -41.34 17.22 5.35
C GLY A 784 -41.86 15.94 4.69
N GLY A 785 -42.02 14.84 5.46
CA GLY A 785 -43.12 13.88 5.37
C GLY A 785 -43.62 13.31 4.02
N GLY A 786 -43.27 12.05 3.76
CA GLY A 786 -44.26 10.97 3.60
C GLY A 786 -44.86 10.70 2.22
N ALA A 787 -44.26 9.77 1.47
CA ALA A 787 -44.99 8.80 0.66
C ALA A 787 -44.17 7.52 0.49
N ASN A 788 -44.83 6.38 0.70
CA ASN A 788 -44.26 5.03 0.82
C ASN A 788 -43.28 4.65 -0.30
N ALA A 789 -42.02 4.37 0.05
CA ALA A 789 -41.08 3.64 -0.80
C ALA A 789 -40.89 2.22 -0.22
N GLU A 790 -41.52 1.22 -0.85
CA GLU A 790 -41.26 -0.19 -0.59
C GLU A 790 -39.76 -0.49 -0.79
N SER A 791 -39.05 -0.81 0.29
CA SER A 791 -37.68 -1.30 0.20
C SER A 791 -37.69 -2.77 -0.21
N VAL A 792 -37.42 -3.05 -1.48
CA VAL A 792 -37.21 -4.43 -1.96
C VAL A 792 -35.79 -4.86 -1.57
N LYS A 793 -35.68 -5.65 -0.50
CA LYS A 793 -34.43 -6.32 -0.10
C LYS A 793 -34.13 -7.41 -1.13
N THR A 794 -33.10 -7.21 -1.97
CA THR A 794 -32.62 -8.26 -2.88
C THR A 794 -31.38 -8.88 -2.22
N THR A 795 -31.54 -10.01 -1.54
CA THR A 795 -30.41 -10.77 -0.98
C THR A 795 -29.64 -11.43 -2.12
N ALA A 796 -28.48 -10.89 -2.43
CA ALA A 796 -27.46 -11.57 -3.22
C ALA A 796 -26.14 -11.41 -2.45
N ASP A 797 -25.68 -12.51 -1.86
CA ASP A 797 -24.39 -12.62 -1.17
C ASP A 797 -23.29 -12.73 -2.25
N PHE A 798 -22.60 -11.63 -2.54
CA PHE A 798 -21.46 -11.65 -3.47
C PHE A 798 -20.16 -11.76 -2.67
N GLN A 799 -19.41 -12.84 -2.89
CA GLN A 799 -18.10 -13.06 -2.30
C GLN A 799 -17.03 -12.43 -3.18
N LEU A 800 -16.15 -11.64 -2.58
CA LEU A 800 -15.13 -10.87 -3.28
C LEU A 800 -13.76 -11.14 -2.69
N ILE A 801 -12.75 -11.25 -3.54
CA ILE A 801 -11.35 -11.40 -3.11
C ILE A 801 -10.72 -10.02 -3.02
N ARG A 802 -10.15 -9.70 -1.86
CA ARG A 802 -9.42 -8.46 -1.60
C ARG A 802 -8.12 -8.43 -2.41
N GLY A 803 -7.80 -7.30 -3.01
CA GLY A 803 -6.66 -7.14 -3.92
C GLY A 803 -6.98 -7.45 -5.38
N GLU A 804 -8.19 -7.91 -5.70
CA GLU A 804 -8.64 -8.20 -7.06
C GLU A 804 -9.79 -7.27 -7.49
N GLN A 805 -9.90 -7.02 -8.80
CA GLN A 805 -11.03 -6.31 -9.38
C GLN A 805 -12.19 -7.29 -9.55
N ASN A 806 -13.31 -7.03 -8.87
CA ASN A 806 -14.50 -7.88 -8.90
C ASN A 806 -15.66 -7.15 -9.59
N GLU A 807 -16.45 -7.84 -10.40
CA GLU A 807 -17.62 -7.26 -11.08
C GLU A 807 -18.93 -7.84 -10.53
N VAL A 808 -19.85 -6.96 -10.11
CA VAL A 808 -21.18 -7.34 -9.63
C VAL A 808 -22.25 -6.69 -10.52
N LYS A 809 -23.07 -7.51 -11.18
CA LYS A 809 -24.13 -7.04 -12.08
C LYS A 809 -25.46 -6.92 -11.32
N ILE A 810 -26.04 -5.72 -11.32
CA ILE A 810 -27.32 -5.41 -10.67
C ILE A 810 -28.31 -4.96 -11.74
N ILE A 811 -29.54 -5.47 -11.70
CA ILE A 811 -30.58 -5.14 -12.68
C ILE A 811 -31.58 -4.17 -12.05
N PHE A 812 -31.94 -3.09 -12.74
CA PHE A 812 -33.03 -2.17 -12.41
C PHE A 812 -34.12 -2.28 -13.49
N GLU A 813 -35.39 -2.36 -13.09
CA GLU A 813 -36.54 -2.45 -14.00
C GLU A 813 -37.37 -1.16 -13.88
N ASN A 814 -37.82 -0.60 -15.00
CA ASN A 814 -38.91 0.36 -14.98
C ASN A 814 -40.22 -0.39 -14.65
N LYS A 815 -40.66 -0.27 -13.39
CA LYS A 815 -41.86 -0.96 -12.89
C LYS A 815 -43.15 -0.50 -13.56
N ASP A 816 -43.16 0.69 -14.18
CA ASP A 816 -44.32 1.26 -14.86
C ASP A 816 -44.58 0.58 -16.21
N LYS A 817 -45.86 0.32 -16.50
CA LYS A 817 -46.31 -0.39 -17.71
C LYS A 817 -46.53 0.53 -18.90
N ASN A 818 -46.73 1.82 -18.67
CA ASN A 818 -47.21 2.75 -19.68
C ASN A 818 -46.30 3.97 -19.84
N GLU A 819 -45.40 4.25 -18.88
CA GLU A 819 -44.57 5.46 -18.87
C GLU A 819 -43.07 5.18 -18.82
N SER A 820 -42.30 6.01 -19.55
CA SER A 820 -40.83 5.94 -19.60
C SER A 820 -40.16 6.84 -18.56
N LEU A 821 -39.01 6.41 -18.07
CA LEU A 821 -38.15 7.18 -17.19
C LEU A 821 -37.08 7.93 -18.00
N LYS A 822 -36.76 9.17 -17.62
CA LYS A 822 -35.78 10.04 -18.30
C LYS A 822 -34.71 10.55 -17.32
N ASP A 823 -33.55 10.91 -17.84
CA ASP A 823 -32.43 11.49 -17.09
C ASP A 823 -32.00 10.66 -15.87
N LEU A 824 -31.90 9.35 -16.06
CA LEU A 824 -31.58 8.40 -14.98
C LEU A 824 -30.09 8.42 -14.64
N THR A 825 -29.79 8.48 -13.35
CA THR A 825 -28.45 8.52 -12.76
C THR A 825 -28.35 7.47 -11.67
N PHE A 826 -27.27 6.69 -11.67
CA PHE A 826 -27.03 5.63 -10.68
C PHE A 826 -25.96 6.07 -9.67
N LEU A 827 -26.24 5.86 -8.39
CA LEU A 827 -25.38 6.24 -7.26
C LEU A 827 -25.19 5.03 -6.34
N VAL A 828 -23.97 4.83 -5.83
CA VAL A 828 -23.65 3.81 -4.83
C VAL A 828 -23.25 4.51 -3.53
N SER A 829 -23.78 4.02 -2.41
CA SER A 829 -23.48 4.54 -1.07
C SER A 829 -23.20 3.39 -0.10
N GLY A 830 -22.28 3.61 0.84
CA GLY A 830 -21.79 2.60 1.78
C GLY A 830 -20.31 2.77 2.11
N LYS A 831 -19.79 2.06 3.11
CA LYS A 831 -18.42 2.24 3.64
C LYS A 831 -17.32 2.06 2.58
N ILE A 832 -17.55 1.17 1.62
CA ILE A 832 -16.59 0.86 0.55
C ILE A 832 -17.00 1.47 -0.80
N ALA A 833 -18.01 2.35 -0.85
CA ALA A 833 -18.52 2.95 -2.09
C ALA A 833 -17.44 3.73 -2.87
N LYS A 834 -16.43 4.28 -2.18
CA LYS A 834 -15.28 4.96 -2.81
C LYS A 834 -14.40 4.05 -3.69
N TYR A 835 -14.55 2.73 -3.57
CA TYR A 835 -13.81 1.73 -4.32
C TYR A 835 -14.65 1.07 -5.43
N ILE A 836 -15.83 1.63 -5.72
CA ILE A 836 -16.81 1.02 -6.61
C ILE A 836 -17.15 2.00 -7.72
N GLU A 837 -16.85 1.61 -8.94
CA GLU A 837 -17.25 2.31 -10.15
C GLU A 837 -18.53 1.69 -10.72
N ILE A 838 -19.48 2.51 -11.19
CA ILE A 838 -20.75 2.06 -11.76
C ILE A 838 -20.74 2.31 -13.26
N SER A 839 -21.03 1.27 -14.06
CA SER A 839 -21.16 1.36 -15.50
C SER A 839 -22.48 0.73 -16.00
N PRO A 840 -23.36 1.47 -16.71
CA PRO A 840 -23.29 2.91 -17.01
C PRO A 840 -23.73 3.79 -15.83
N LYS A 841 -23.07 4.93 -15.63
CA LYS A 841 -23.36 5.89 -14.54
C LYS A 841 -24.62 6.75 -14.79
N LYS A 842 -24.95 6.99 -16.05
CA LYS A 842 -26.13 7.76 -16.50
C LYS A 842 -26.72 7.15 -17.76
N ILE A 843 -28.04 7.21 -17.89
CA ILE A 843 -28.76 6.91 -19.13
C ILE A 843 -29.85 7.96 -19.34
N SER A 844 -30.09 8.35 -20.58
CA SER A 844 -31.08 9.39 -20.91
C SER A 844 -32.52 8.88 -20.90
N TYR A 845 -32.73 7.58 -21.09
CA TYR A 845 -34.06 7.00 -21.31
C TYR A 845 -34.12 5.52 -20.88
N LEU A 846 -35.21 5.12 -20.22
CA LEU A 846 -35.60 3.73 -20.00
C LEU A 846 -37.10 3.57 -20.24
N GLY A 847 -37.48 2.75 -21.23
CA GLY A 847 -38.86 2.58 -21.67
C GLY A 847 -39.75 1.85 -20.64
N PRO A 848 -41.08 1.83 -20.84
CA PRO A 848 -42.00 1.08 -19.99
C PRO A 848 -41.64 -0.41 -19.99
N LYS A 849 -41.57 -1.04 -18.81
CA LYS A 849 -41.13 -2.44 -18.61
C LYS A 849 -39.72 -2.80 -19.10
N GLU A 850 -38.90 -1.82 -19.46
CA GLU A 850 -37.51 -2.10 -19.81
C GLU A 850 -36.64 -2.28 -18.56
N GLU A 851 -35.68 -3.19 -18.67
CA GLU A 851 -34.66 -3.45 -17.66
C GLU A 851 -33.32 -2.89 -18.12
N ILE A 852 -32.53 -2.40 -17.16
CA ILE A 852 -31.14 -2.07 -17.37
C ILE A 852 -30.26 -2.80 -16.37
N THR A 853 -29.19 -3.41 -16.88
CA THR A 853 -28.13 -3.98 -16.05
C THR A 853 -27.05 -2.93 -15.84
N ILE A 854 -26.78 -2.61 -14.58
CA ILE A 854 -25.62 -1.83 -14.15
C ILE A 854 -24.56 -2.78 -13.61
N THR A 855 -23.30 -2.52 -13.95
CA THR A 855 -22.15 -3.27 -13.44
C THR A 855 -21.43 -2.43 -12.40
N LEU A 856 -21.29 -2.97 -11.19
CA LEU A 856 -20.46 -2.44 -10.13
C LEU A 856 -19.07 -3.06 -10.29
N ILE A 857 -18.09 -2.25 -10.69
CA ILE A 857 -16.68 -2.64 -10.75
C ILE A 857 -16.06 -2.28 -9.40
N ILE A 858 -15.73 -3.28 -8.61
CA ILE A 858 -15.24 -3.15 -7.24
C ILE A 858 -13.73 -3.39 -7.26
N THR A 859 -12.95 -2.32 -7.19
CA THR A 859 -11.49 -2.38 -7.10
C THR A 859 -11.11 -2.41 -5.64
N SER A 860 -10.94 -3.60 -5.05
CA SER A 860 -10.79 -3.79 -3.61
C SER A 860 -9.31 -3.71 -3.17
N PRO A 861 -8.78 -2.60 -2.61
CA PRO A 861 -7.42 -2.57 -2.10
C PRO A 861 -7.11 -3.62 -1.03
N THR A 862 -5.84 -4.03 -0.96
CA THR A 862 -5.29 -4.99 0.03
C THR A 862 -5.42 -4.56 1.49
N TYR A 863 -6.00 -3.39 1.78
CA TYR A 863 -6.27 -2.85 3.12
C TYR A 863 -7.78 -2.70 3.48
N ILE A 864 -8.72 -3.14 2.64
CA ILE A 864 -10.17 -3.14 2.98
C ILE A 864 -10.53 -4.12 4.11
N GLU A 865 -11.39 -3.72 5.06
CA GLU A 865 -11.84 -4.59 6.16
C GLU A 865 -12.56 -5.85 5.64
N LEU A 866 -12.09 -7.02 6.09
CA LEU A 866 -12.66 -8.33 5.77
C LEU A 866 -14.07 -8.51 6.37
N GLY A 867 -14.88 -9.37 5.77
CA GLY A 867 -16.24 -9.68 6.20
C GLY A 867 -17.32 -8.88 5.46
N LYS A 868 -18.52 -8.80 6.07
CA LYS A 868 -19.74 -8.31 5.41
C LYS A 868 -19.80 -6.78 5.32
N GLN A 869 -19.95 -6.27 4.11
CA GLN A 869 -20.10 -4.85 3.76
C GLN A 869 -21.43 -4.62 3.06
N GLU A 870 -22.25 -3.72 3.59
CA GLU A 870 -23.54 -3.35 2.97
C GLU A 870 -23.38 -2.14 2.05
N LEU A 871 -24.02 -2.21 0.88
CA LEU A 871 -24.11 -1.13 -0.09
C LEU A 871 -25.57 -0.84 -0.44
N THR A 872 -25.87 0.43 -0.68
CA THR A 872 -27.15 0.87 -1.24
C THR A 872 -26.89 1.51 -2.59
N ILE A 873 -27.50 0.97 -3.64
CA ILE A 873 -27.48 1.50 -4.99
C ILE A 873 -28.81 2.19 -5.27
N THR A 874 -28.76 3.45 -5.66
CA THR A 874 -29.91 4.30 -5.89
C THR A 874 -29.92 4.77 -7.35
N MET A 875 -31.06 4.56 -8.03
CA MET A 875 -31.38 5.08 -9.35
C MET A 875 -32.29 6.29 -9.20
N ASN A 876 -31.83 7.47 -9.61
CA ASN A 876 -32.59 8.72 -9.60
C ASN A 876 -32.86 9.18 -11.03
N GLY A 877 -34.04 9.69 -11.32
CA GLY A 877 -34.34 10.33 -12.61
C GLY A 877 -35.70 11.01 -12.56
N LYS A 878 -36.30 11.22 -13.73
CA LYS A 878 -37.61 11.83 -13.86
C LYS A 878 -38.62 10.86 -14.46
N LYS A 879 -39.79 10.81 -13.83
CA LYS A 879 -41.00 10.27 -14.43
C LYS A 879 -41.87 11.46 -14.77
N TRP A 880 -41.95 11.79 -16.06
CA TRP A 880 -42.50 13.07 -16.54
C TRP A 880 -41.74 14.28 -15.95
N ALA A 881 -42.36 15.04 -15.04
CA ALA A 881 -41.81 16.21 -14.36
C ALA A 881 -41.63 15.98 -12.85
N LYS A 882 -41.91 14.77 -12.35
CA LYS A 882 -41.74 14.40 -10.95
C LYS A 882 -40.46 13.59 -10.78
N ASP A 883 -39.75 13.83 -9.68
CA ASP A 883 -38.57 13.07 -9.33
C ASP A 883 -38.93 11.61 -9.05
N TYR A 884 -38.12 10.70 -9.57
CA TYR A 884 -38.26 9.26 -9.44
C TYR A 884 -37.00 8.68 -8.82
N THR A 885 -37.16 7.89 -7.75
CA THR A 885 -36.05 7.21 -7.06
C THR A 885 -36.39 5.74 -6.82
N ASP A 886 -35.51 4.84 -7.25
CA ASP A 886 -35.53 3.41 -6.87
C ASP A 886 -34.21 3.06 -6.17
N SER A 887 -34.24 2.21 -5.14
CA SER A 887 -33.04 1.86 -4.37
C SER A 887 -32.97 0.38 -4.04
N LYS A 888 -31.79 -0.22 -4.22
CA LYS A 888 -31.49 -1.62 -3.90
C LYS A 888 -30.36 -1.71 -2.88
N LYS A 889 -30.52 -2.56 -1.86
CA LYS A 889 -29.46 -2.89 -0.91
C LYS A 889 -28.82 -4.24 -1.27
N ILE A 890 -27.50 -4.29 -1.27
CA ILE A 890 -26.71 -5.52 -1.48
C ILE A 890 -25.69 -5.70 -0.34
N THR A 891 -25.33 -6.94 -0.05
CA THR A 891 -24.33 -7.29 0.95
C THR A 891 -23.18 -8.02 0.24
N LEU A 892 -21.97 -7.52 0.42
CA LEU A 892 -20.74 -8.09 -0.14
C LEU A 892 -19.92 -8.71 1.00
N GLU A 893 -19.32 -9.86 0.79
CA GLU A 893 -18.45 -10.51 1.78
C GLU A 893 -17.03 -10.61 1.22
N ILE A 894 -16.08 -9.96 1.90
CA ILE A 894 -14.71 -9.78 1.40
C ILE A 894 -13.76 -10.73 2.13
N HIS A 895 -13.05 -11.56 1.37
CA HIS A 895 -12.06 -12.55 1.83
C HIS A 895 -10.67 -12.31 1.21
N GLU A 896 -9.62 -12.79 1.87
CA GLU A 896 -8.24 -12.73 1.36
C GLU A 896 -7.88 -13.92 0.46
N LEU A 897 -8.63 -15.01 0.55
CA LEU A 897 -8.37 -16.22 -0.22
C LEU A 897 -9.64 -16.76 -0.88
N SER A 898 -9.46 -17.43 -2.00
CA SER A 898 -10.58 -18.04 -2.73
C SER A 898 -11.06 -19.31 -2.03
N LEU A 899 -12.37 -19.61 -2.15
CA LEU A 899 -12.98 -20.84 -1.63
C LEU A 899 -12.24 -22.09 -2.13
N LYS A 900 -11.88 -22.10 -3.43
CA LYS A 900 -11.12 -23.20 -4.04
C LYS A 900 -9.77 -23.42 -3.36
N ARG A 901 -9.06 -22.34 -3.01
CA ARG A 901 -7.77 -22.45 -2.31
C ARG A 901 -7.96 -22.93 -0.87
N ALA A 902 -9.01 -22.49 -0.17
CA ALA A 902 -9.34 -23.00 1.16
C ALA A 902 -9.63 -24.52 1.14
N GLU A 903 -10.38 -24.99 0.15
CA GLU A 903 -10.68 -26.42 -0.05
C GLU A 903 -9.42 -27.25 -0.32
N GLU A 904 -8.50 -26.73 -1.15
CA GLU A 904 -7.18 -27.35 -1.37
C GLU A 904 -6.39 -27.45 -0.06
N MET A 905 -6.31 -26.38 0.73
CA MET A 905 -5.60 -26.36 2.02
C MET A 905 -6.22 -27.31 3.05
N LEU A 906 -7.55 -27.47 3.04
CA LEU A 906 -8.24 -28.45 3.88
C LEU A 906 -7.88 -29.88 3.46
N ASN A 907 -7.83 -30.17 2.15
CA ASN A 907 -7.42 -31.49 1.64
C ASN A 907 -5.95 -31.79 1.95
N GLU A 908 -5.06 -30.81 1.80
CA GLU A 908 -3.66 -30.94 2.20
C GLU A 908 -3.54 -31.20 3.72
N SER A 909 -4.35 -30.53 4.56
CA SER A 909 -4.40 -30.79 6.00
C SER A 909 -4.80 -32.23 6.31
N ARG A 910 -5.79 -32.79 5.60
CA ARG A 910 -6.18 -34.21 5.75
C ARG A 910 -5.03 -35.14 5.44
N GLU A 911 -4.31 -34.87 4.36
CA GLU A 911 -3.17 -35.69 3.92
C GLU A 911 -2.01 -35.62 4.93
N LEU A 912 -1.71 -34.45 5.48
CA LEU A 912 -0.69 -34.27 6.52
C LEU A 912 -1.04 -35.05 7.79
N ILE A 913 -2.29 -35.00 8.23
CA ILE A 913 -2.77 -35.79 9.38
C ILE A 913 -2.72 -37.29 9.07
N ARG A 914 -3.01 -37.71 7.83
CA ARG A 914 -2.89 -39.11 7.39
C ARG A 914 -1.44 -39.60 7.52
N GLN A 915 -0.48 -38.84 7.02
CA GLN A 915 0.96 -39.17 7.13
C GLN A 915 1.43 -39.25 8.58
N LEU A 916 0.93 -38.36 9.44
CA LEU A 916 1.21 -38.40 10.87
C LEU A 916 0.66 -39.68 11.55
N ASN A 917 -0.52 -40.13 11.13
CA ASN A 917 -1.12 -41.36 11.64
C ASN A 917 -0.40 -42.63 11.12
N GLU A 918 0.14 -42.62 9.89
CA GLU A 918 0.93 -43.75 9.35
C GLU A 918 2.17 -44.08 10.18
N VAL A 919 2.75 -43.08 10.85
CA VAL A 919 3.87 -43.27 11.77
C VAL A 919 3.43 -43.44 13.24
N ASN A 920 2.14 -43.72 13.49
CA ASN A 920 1.51 -43.90 14.81
C ASN A 920 1.61 -42.67 15.76
N LEU A 921 1.68 -41.46 15.22
CA LEU A 921 1.84 -40.22 16.00
C LEU A 921 0.57 -39.33 15.99
N SER A 922 -0.61 -39.89 16.24
CA SER A 922 -1.87 -39.12 16.24
C SER A 922 -1.93 -38.03 17.31
N SER A 923 -2.47 -36.85 16.99
CA SER A 923 -2.71 -35.73 17.94
C SER A 923 -4.18 -35.33 17.94
N GLU A 924 -4.83 -35.41 19.11
CA GLU A 924 -6.23 -35.01 19.30
C GLU A 924 -6.43 -33.52 19.01
N TYR A 925 -5.47 -32.68 19.39
CA TYR A 925 -5.49 -31.25 19.13
C TYR A 925 -5.45 -30.94 17.62
N LEU A 926 -4.59 -31.61 16.85
CA LEU A 926 -4.50 -31.37 15.40
C LEU A 926 -5.74 -31.91 14.66
N ASN A 927 -6.33 -33.02 15.12
CA ASN A 927 -7.62 -33.50 14.61
C ASN A 927 -8.76 -32.53 14.92
N LYS A 928 -8.73 -31.88 16.10
CA LYS A 928 -9.69 -30.83 16.46
C LYS A 928 -9.56 -29.61 15.55
N LEU A 929 -8.35 -29.15 15.25
CA LEU A 929 -8.11 -28.07 14.28
C LEU A 929 -8.56 -28.43 12.86
N LEU A 930 -8.40 -29.68 12.45
CA LEU A 930 -8.91 -30.15 11.16
C LEU A 930 -10.45 -30.09 11.12
N ASN A 931 -11.13 -30.58 12.15
CA ASN A 931 -12.60 -30.49 12.25
C ASN A 931 -13.09 -29.04 12.40
N GLU A 932 -12.35 -28.19 13.11
CA GLU A 932 -12.63 -26.76 13.16
C GLU A 932 -12.51 -26.16 11.76
N SER A 933 -11.46 -26.48 11.00
CA SER A 933 -11.32 -26.04 9.61
C SER A 933 -12.47 -26.49 8.69
N GLU A 934 -13.04 -27.68 8.91
CA GLU A 934 -14.25 -28.12 8.20
C GLU A 934 -15.47 -27.25 8.54
N ASN A 935 -15.63 -26.88 9.81
CA ASN A 935 -16.72 -26.03 10.26
C ASN A 935 -16.53 -24.57 9.79
N GLU A 936 -15.29 -24.05 9.83
CA GLU A 936 -14.94 -22.71 9.35
C GLU A 936 -15.20 -22.59 7.84
N LEU A 937 -14.88 -23.63 7.05
CA LEU A 937 -15.24 -23.69 5.63
C LEU A 937 -16.76 -23.68 5.42
N ALA A 938 -17.52 -24.37 6.27
CA ALA A 938 -18.99 -24.42 6.20
C ALA A 938 -19.68 -23.08 6.53
N VAL A 939 -19.02 -22.20 7.28
CA VAL A 939 -19.49 -20.83 7.57
C VAL A 939 -18.75 -19.76 6.75
N PHE A 940 -18.01 -20.16 5.71
CA PHE A 940 -17.22 -19.30 4.82
C PHE A 940 -16.12 -18.47 5.51
N ASN A 941 -15.64 -18.87 6.68
CA ASN A 941 -14.45 -18.27 7.29
C ASN A 941 -13.18 -18.89 6.70
N LEU A 942 -12.82 -18.45 5.51
CA LEU A 942 -11.72 -19.02 4.72
C LEU A 942 -10.36 -18.78 5.41
N GLU A 943 -10.21 -17.65 6.09
CA GLU A 943 -9.02 -17.27 6.84
C GLU A 943 -8.76 -18.23 8.02
N GLY A 944 -9.83 -18.67 8.71
CA GLY A 944 -9.73 -19.69 9.75
C GLY A 944 -9.19 -21.02 9.23
N VAL A 945 -9.55 -21.42 7.99
CA VAL A 945 -9.03 -22.63 7.34
C VAL A 945 -7.52 -22.51 7.06
N ARG A 946 -7.08 -21.35 6.56
CA ARG A 946 -5.66 -21.06 6.30
C ARG A 946 -4.83 -21.13 7.59
N ASP A 947 -5.28 -20.46 8.63
CA ASP A 947 -4.53 -20.34 9.89
C ASP A 947 -4.38 -21.72 10.56
N ASN A 948 -5.46 -22.52 10.57
CA ASN A 948 -5.42 -23.89 11.05
C ASN A 948 -4.52 -24.80 10.19
N TYR A 949 -4.58 -24.69 8.86
CA TYR A 949 -3.68 -25.44 7.95
C TYR A 949 -2.21 -25.16 8.25
N ASN A 950 -1.84 -23.90 8.47
CA ASN A 950 -0.45 -23.52 8.74
C ASN A 950 0.06 -24.17 10.03
N ILE A 951 -0.76 -24.16 11.09
CA ILE A 951 -0.44 -24.82 12.36
C ILE A 951 -0.30 -26.34 12.17
N ILE A 952 -1.23 -26.97 11.46
CA ILE A 952 -1.19 -28.42 11.19
C ILE A 952 0.08 -28.78 10.41
N LYS A 953 0.39 -28.05 9.34
CA LYS A 953 1.57 -28.27 8.50
C LYS A 953 2.86 -28.18 9.27
N GLU A 954 3.03 -27.15 10.08
CA GLU A 954 4.23 -26.94 10.87
C GLU A 954 4.40 -28.03 11.94
N GLN A 955 3.35 -28.33 12.70
CA GLN A 955 3.40 -29.32 13.79
C GLN A 955 3.62 -30.74 13.25
N VAL A 956 2.97 -31.11 12.12
CA VAL A 956 3.19 -32.41 11.46
C VAL A 956 4.64 -32.52 10.96
N LYS A 957 5.20 -31.45 10.39
CA LYS A 957 6.60 -31.44 9.94
C LYS A 957 7.56 -31.69 11.10
N TYR A 958 7.42 -30.96 12.21
CA TYR A 958 8.25 -31.20 13.40
C TYR A 958 8.13 -32.63 13.92
N ALA A 959 6.93 -33.22 13.90
CA ALA A 959 6.72 -34.60 14.32
C ALA A 959 7.45 -35.61 13.41
N LEU A 960 7.28 -35.49 12.09
CA LEU A 960 7.88 -36.41 11.12
C LEU A 960 9.41 -36.31 11.11
N ASP A 961 9.94 -35.09 11.11
CA ASP A 961 11.40 -34.86 11.15
C ASP A 961 12.00 -35.37 12.46
N SER A 962 11.34 -35.11 13.60
CA SER A 962 11.78 -35.63 14.90
C SER A 962 11.81 -37.15 14.91
N ASN A 963 10.76 -37.81 14.42
CA ASN A 963 10.67 -39.27 14.37
C ASN A 963 11.80 -39.88 13.53
N LYS A 964 12.10 -39.28 12.37
CA LYS A 964 13.20 -39.71 11.50
C LYS A 964 14.55 -39.60 12.20
N ILE A 965 14.83 -38.46 12.84
CA ILE A 965 16.10 -38.24 13.55
C ILE A 965 16.21 -39.17 14.77
N ILE A 966 15.12 -39.40 15.51
CA ILE A 966 15.10 -40.33 16.64
C ILE A 966 15.53 -41.73 16.19
N ILE A 967 14.91 -42.27 15.12
CA ILE A 967 15.22 -43.61 14.61
C ILE A 967 16.70 -43.74 14.22
N GLU A 968 17.25 -42.73 13.54
CA GLU A 968 18.65 -42.70 13.14
C GLU A 968 19.58 -42.63 14.35
N LEU A 969 19.31 -41.73 15.29
CA LEU A 969 20.17 -41.49 16.45
C LEU A 969 20.13 -42.66 17.44
N GLU A 970 19.00 -43.36 17.57
CA GLU A 970 18.90 -44.60 18.36
C GLU A 970 19.86 -45.67 17.85
N SER A 971 19.91 -45.89 16.52
CA SER A 971 20.81 -46.85 15.91
C SER A 971 22.28 -46.50 16.14
N LEU A 972 22.60 -45.21 16.04
CA LEU A 972 23.95 -44.69 16.24
C LEU A 972 24.40 -44.81 17.71
N ILE A 973 23.55 -44.43 18.66
CA ILE A 973 23.82 -44.56 20.10
C ILE A 973 24.01 -46.03 20.48
N GLU A 974 23.18 -46.94 19.99
CA GLU A 974 23.34 -48.38 20.26
C GLU A 974 24.68 -48.91 19.73
N SER A 975 25.11 -48.45 18.55
CA SER A 975 26.43 -48.79 17.99
C SER A 975 27.58 -48.26 18.85
N ALA A 976 27.49 -47.01 19.34
CA ALA A 976 28.50 -46.40 20.19
C ALA A 976 28.60 -47.09 21.56
N GLU A 977 27.47 -47.45 22.18
CA GLU A 977 27.42 -48.20 23.44
C GLU A 977 28.03 -49.61 23.28
N LYS A 978 27.75 -50.32 22.17
CA LYS A 978 28.37 -51.60 21.82
C LYS A 978 29.89 -51.49 21.70
N LYS A 979 30.39 -50.40 21.11
CA LYS A 979 31.82 -50.06 21.03
C LYS A 979 32.42 -49.65 22.39
N GLY A 980 31.59 -49.44 23.41
CA GLY A 980 31.99 -49.07 24.76
C GLY A 980 32.38 -47.60 24.92
N ILE A 981 31.91 -46.74 24.01
CA ILE A 981 32.03 -45.28 24.06
C ILE A 981 30.92 -44.72 24.96
N GLU A 982 31.25 -43.76 25.83
CA GLU A 982 30.29 -43.19 26.78
C GLU A 982 29.45 -42.12 26.08
N VAL A 983 28.18 -42.45 25.79
CA VAL A 983 27.20 -41.57 25.10
C VAL A 983 26.01 -41.21 26.00
N SER A 984 26.31 -41.01 27.29
CA SER A 984 25.28 -40.96 28.34
C SER A 984 24.41 -39.70 28.30
N GLU A 985 24.96 -38.56 27.92
CA GLU A 985 24.17 -37.32 27.79
C GLU A 985 23.33 -37.33 26.51
N SER A 986 23.88 -37.84 25.40
CA SER A 986 23.11 -38.01 24.16
C SER A 986 21.91 -38.94 24.37
N SER A 987 22.12 -40.07 25.03
CA SER A 987 21.05 -41.02 25.38
C SER A 987 20.00 -40.41 26.32
N ARG A 988 20.41 -39.55 27.25
CA ARG A 988 19.49 -38.81 28.14
C ARG A 988 18.63 -37.81 27.37
N LEU A 989 19.24 -37.00 26.50
CA LEU A 989 18.52 -36.02 25.68
C LEU A 989 17.58 -36.68 24.68
N LEU A 990 17.99 -37.79 24.07
CA LEU A 990 17.14 -38.57 23.17
C LEU A 990 15.89 -39.12 23.89
N LYS A 991 16.05 -39.60 25.14
CA LYS A 991 14.90 -40.02 25.96
C LYS A 991 13.95 -38.85 26.26
N LEU A 992 14.47 -37.66 26.53
CA LEU A 992 13.65 -36.46 26.75
C LEU A 992 12.93 -36.02 25.46
N ALA A 993 13.56 -36.18 24.30
CA ALA A 993 12.94 -35.92 23.00
C ALA A 993 11.80 -36.92 22.72
N LYS A 994 12.03 -38.22 22.98
CA LYS A 994 11.00 -39.26 22.87
C LYS A 994 9.82 -39.02 23.82
N LEU A 995 10.08 -38.60 25.05
CA LEU A 995 9.02 -38.26 26.01
C LEU A 995 8.19 -37.05 25.53
N SER A 996 8.79 -36.04 24.90
CA SER A 996 8.03 -34.94 24.29
C SER A 996 7.27 -35.39 23.04
N MET A 997 7.79 -36.34 22.24
CA MET A 997 7.03 -36.98 21.15
C MET A 997 5.82 -37.74 21.68
N GLU A 998 5.96 -38.47 22.78
CA GLU A 998 4.86 -39.18 23.45
C GLU A 998 3.81 -38.20 23.99
N ARG A 999 4.25 -37.05 24.53
CA ARG A 999 3.37 -35.96 24.98
C ARG A 999 2.80 -35.08 23.86
N ARG A 1000 3.15 -35.35 22.60
CA ARG A 1000 2.71 -34.60 21.40
C ARG A 1000 3.16 -33.13 21.40
N GLU A 1001 4.27 -32.84 22.05
CA GLU A 1001 4.95 -31.54 22.03
C GLU A 1001 5.98 -31.52 20.89
N PHE A 1002 5.52 -31.51 19.64
CA PHE A 1002 6.36 -31.81 18.47
C PHE A 1002 7.52 -30.84 18.25
N GLU A 1003 7.30 -29.55 18.46
CA GLU A 1003 8.36 -28.53 18.36
C GLU A 1003 9.45 -28.72 19.43
N GLN A 1004 9.05 -28.96 20.69
CA GLN A 1004 10.00 -29.23 21.77
C GLN A 1004 10.75 -30.54 21.56
N ALA A 1005 10.08 -31.57 21.02
CA ALA A 1005 10.72 -32.81 20.63
C ALA A 1005 11.78 -32.60 19.55
N TYR A 1006 11.50 -31.77 18.55
CA TYR A 1006 12.42 -31.43 17.47
C TYR A 1006 13.67 -30.70 17.98
N SER A 1007 13.49 -29.70 18.85
CA SER A 1007 14.62 -29.01 19.49
C SER A 1007 15.48 -30.00 20.30
N ARG A 1008 14.87 -30.83 21.14
CA ARG A 1008 15.61 -31.79 21.99
C ARG A 1008 16.32 -32.88 21.19
N VAL A 1009 15.75 -33.33 20.06
CA VAL A 1009 16.43 -34.34 19.22
C VAL A 1009 17.62 -33.73 18.48
N LYS A 1010 17.54 -32.47 18.05
CA LYS A 1010 18.68 -31.75 17.47
C LYS A 1010 19.80 -31.53 18.47
N ASP A 1011 19.48 -31.17 19.71
CA ASP A 1011 20.45 -31.07 20.80
C ASP A 1011 21.12 -32.43 21.10
N SER A 1012 20.33 -33.51 21.10
CA SER A 1012 20.84 -34.87 21.25
C SER A 1012 21.78 -35.27 20.10
N GLN A 1013 21.43 -34.93 18.86
CA GLN A 1013 22.25 -35.19 17.66
C GLN A 1013 23.60 -34.44 17.72
N LEU A 1014 23.57 -33.17 18.13
CA LEU A 1014 24.79 -32.37 18.32
C LEU A 1014 25.66 -32.91 19.46
N THR A 1015 25.03 -33.27 20.59
CA THR A 1015 25.72 -33.84 21.74
C THR A 1015 26.38 -35.18 21.39
N TYR A 1016 25.70 -36.01 20.58
CA TYR A 1016 26.25 -37.28 20.12
C TYR A 1016 27.48 -37.10 19.25
N ALA A 1017 27.44 -36.14 18.33
CA ALA A 1017 28.60 -35.80 17.51
C ALA A 1017 29.80 -35.35 18.38
N LEU A 1018 29.56 -34.64 19.48
CA LEU A 1018 30.60 -34.22 20.42
C LEU A 1018 31.13 -35.38 21.28
N GLU A 1019 30.26 -36.26 21.78
CA GLU A 1019 30.64 -37.41 22.62
C GLU A 1019 31.44 -38.48 21.85
N VAL A 1020 31.19 -38.63 20.54
CA VAL A 1020 31.89 -39.63 19.70
C VAL A 1020 33.16 -39.07 19.05
N LYS A 1021 33.34 -37.74 18.97
CA LYS A 1021 34.48 -37.11 18.31
C LYS A 1021 35.80 -37.42 19.03
N GLY A 1022 36.62 -38.30 18.42
CA GLY A 1022 37.97 -38.61 18.88
C GLY A 1022 38.07 -39.76 19.88
N GLU A 1023 36.96 -40.42 20.21
CA GLU A 1023 36.92 -41.58 21.11
C GLU A 1023 37.00 -42.90 20.31
N PHE A 1024 37.94 -43.78 20.70
CA PHE A 1024 38.09 -45.10 20.09
C PHE A 1024 37.36 -46.15 20.93
N GLY A 1025 36.63 -47.06 20.27
CA GLY A 1025 35.96 -48.19 20.93
C GLY A 1025 36.93 -49.09 21.71
N LYS A 1026 36.44 -49.76 22.76
CA LYS A 1026 37.25 -50.64 23.61
C LYS A 1026 37.85 -51.79 22.79
N LEU A 1027 39.15 -52.06 22.98
CA LEU A 1027 39.88 -53.13 22.29
C LEU A 1027 39.21 -54.51 22.41
N SER A 1028 38.49 -54.76 23.51
CA SER A 1028 37.72 -55.99 23.75
C SER A 1028 36.55 -56.21 22.79
N TYR A 1029 35.96 -55.14 22.23
CA TYR A 1029 34.88 -55.23 21.24
C TYR A 1029 35.43 -55.72 19.89
N TYR A 1030 36.50 -55.10 19.40
CA TYR A 1030 37.14 -55.46 18.13
C TYR A 1030 37.74 -56.87 18.13
N LEU A 1031 38.28 -57.32 19.28
CA LEU A 1031 38.79 -58.69 19.44
C LEU A 1031 37.69 -59.77 19.43
N LYS A 1032 36.44 -59.42 19.75
CA LYS A 1032 35.31 -60.36 19.83
C LYS A 1032 34.55 -60.44 18.51
N GLU A 1033 34.42 -59.32 17.80
CA GLU A 1033 33.64 -59.21 16.57
C GLU A 1033 34.44 -59.59 15.31
N TYR A 1034 35.77 -59.35 15.30
CA TYR A 1034 36.64 -59.61 14.14
C TYR A 1034 37.84 -60.54 14.45
N PRO A 1035 37.60 -61.77 14.95
CA PRO A 1035 38.69 -62.63 15.45
C PRO A 1035 39.60 -63.22 14.36
N LYS A 1036 39.19 -63.21 13.08
CA LYS A 1036 39.97 -63.80 11.97
C LYS A 1036 40.89 -62.79 11.24
N GLU A 1037 40.76 -61.50 11.52
CA GLU A 1037 41.38 -60.41 10.75
C GLU A 1037 42.56 -59.74 11.47
N LEU A 1038 42.84 -60.09 12.73
CA LEU A 1038 43.94 -59.52 13.52
C LEU A 1038 45.18 -60.41 13.49
N SER A 1039 46.12 -60.13 12.57
CA SER A 1039 47.45 -60.76 12.59
C SER A 1039 48.33 -60.18 13.71
N LEU A 1040 49.23 -60.98 14.28
CA LEU A 1040 50.18 -60.55 15.33
C LEU A 1040 50.95 -59.26 14.96
N GLY A 1041 51.18 -59.00 13.66
CA GLY A 1041 51.81 -57.78 13.15
C GLY A 1041 50.95 -56.52 13.30
N THR A 1042 49.63 -56.64 13.10
CA THR A 1042 48.69 -55.51 13.30
C THR A 1042 48.58 -55.13 14.79
N ILE A 1043 48.60 -56.11 15.69
CA ILE A 1043 48.65 -55.89 17.14
C ILE A 1043 49.95 -55.18 17.55
N PHE A 1044 51.09 -55.56 16.93
CA PHE A 1044 52.38 -54.94 17.23
C PHE A 1044 52.45 -53.47 16.77
N LEU A 1045 51.91 -53.15 15.58
CA LEU A 1045 51.84 -51.78 15.05
C LEU A 1045 50.94 -50.87 15.89
N VAL A 1046 49.79 -51.37 16.36
CA VAL A 1046 48.90 -50.61 17.24
C VAL A 1046 49.58 -50.34 18.59
N ILE A 1047 50.30 -51.31 19.15
CA ILE A 1047 51.05 -51.13 20.41
C ILE A 1047 52.20 -50.13 20.23
N PHE A 1048 52.92 -50.17 19.10
CA PHE A 1048 54.04 -49.26 18.82
C PHE A 1048 53.56 -47.81 18.57
N SER A 1049 52.46 -47.66 17.81
CA SER A 1049 51.79 -46.37 17.57
C SER A 1049 51.24 -45.77 18.88
N PHE A 1050 50.57 -46.58 19.70
CA PHE A 1050 50.07 -46.16 21.00
C PHE A 1050 51.20 -45.81 21.97
N GLY A 1051 52.30 -46.57 21.97
CA GLY A 1051 53.51 -46.30 22.73
C GLY A 1051 54.17 -44.98 22.33
N GLY A 1052 54.33 -44.74 21.02
CA GLY A 1052 54.85 -43.49 20.46
C GLY A 1052 54.01 -42.28 20.87
N TYR A 1053 52.68 -42.38 20.77
CA TYR A 1053 51.75 -41.34 21.21
C TYR A 1053 51.91 -41.01 22.71
N LYS A 1054 51.94 -42.03 23.58
CA LYS A 1054 52.08 -41.84 25.03
C LYS A 1054 53.44 -41.23 25.42
N ILE A 1055 54.52 -41.60 24.71
CA ILE A 1055 55.85 -41.03 24.91
C ILE A 1055 55.89 -39.55 24.48
N ASN A 1056 55.26 -39.20 23.37
CA ASN A 1056 55.20 -37.81 22.92
C ASN A 1056 54.36 -36.94 23.88
N LYS A 1057 53.25 -37.48 24.39
CA LYS A 1057 52.44 -36.83 25.45
C LYS A 1057 53.24 -36.62 26.73
N LEU A 1058 54.08 -37.60 27.13
CA LEU A 1058 54.99 -37.45 28.27
C LEU A 1058 56.03 -36.35 28.05
N ARG A 1059 56.59 -36.22 26.84
CA ARG A 1059 57.56 -35.15 26.51
C ARG A 1059 56.92 -33.76 26.65
N LYS A 1060 55.70 -33.58 26.14
CA LYS A 1060 54.96 -32.31 26.27
C LYS A 1060 54.70 -31.96 27.75
N VAL A 1061 54.22 -32.92 28.55
CA VAL A 1061 53.99 -32.70 29.99
C VAL A 1061 55.29 -32.39 30.73
N LYS A 1062 56.40 -33.07 30.42
CA LYS A 1062 57.72 -32.77 31.01
C LYS A 1062 58.22 -31.37 30.68
N LYS A 1063 57.97 -30.88 29.44
CA LYS A 1063 58.35 -29.52 29.03
C LYS A 1063 57.56 -28.47 29.84
N ARG A 1064 56.24 -28.62 29.93
CA ARG A 1064 55.38 -27.69 30.71
C ARG A 1064 55.73 -27.65 32.19
N ILE A 1065 56.04 -28.81 32.81
CA ILE A 1065 56.53 -28.83 34.21
C ILE A 1065 57.83 -28.05 34.36
N LYS A 1066 58.75 -28.11 33.38
CA LYS A 1066 59.99 -27.34 33.43
C LYS A 1066 59.72 -25.84 33.37
N GLU A 1067 58.87 -25.41 32.43
CA GLU A 1067 58.45 -24.01 32.28
C GLU A 1067 57.81 -23.47 33.56
N LEU A 1068 56.90 -24.23 34.19
CA LEU A 1068 56.26 -23.83 35.45
C LEU A 1068 57.23 -23.77 36.63
N LYS A 1069 58.29 -24.61 36.68
CA LYS A 1069 59.34 -24.51 37.71
C LYS A 1069 60.20 -23.26 37.53
N ASP A 1070 60.50 -22.91 36.28
CA ASP A 1070 61.24 -21.70 35.96
C ASP A 1070 60.38 -20.46 36.31
N GLU A 1071 59.07 -20.50 36.05
CA GLU A 1071 58.10 -19.47 36.42
C GLU A 1071 57.94 -19.32 37.95
N GLU A 1072 57.84 -20.43 38.69
CA GLU A 1072 57.82 -20.42 40.17
C GLU A 1072 59.08 -19.74 40.73
N LYS A 1073 60.25 -20.03 40.14
CA LYS A 1073 61.53 -19.45 40.59
C LYS A 1073 61.55 -17.93 40.34
N ILE A 1074 61.12 -17.48 39.16
CA ILE A 1074 61.06 -16.06 38.80
C ILE A 1074 60.10 -15.31 39.75
N LEU A 1075 58.91 -15.85 40.00
CA LEU A 1075 57.93 -15.22 40.91
C LEU A 1075 58.49 -15.07 42.34
N ASN A 1076 59.20 -16.07 42.85
CA ASN A 1076 59.86 -15.98 44.16
C ASN A 1076 61.00 -14.95 44.20
N GLU A 1077 61.74 -14.76 43.10
CA GLU A 1077 62.76 -13.71 42.99
C GLU A 1077 62.12 -12.31 42.95
N LEU A 1078 61.03 -12.14 42.20
CA LEU A 1078 60.28 -10.89 42.11
C LEU A 1078 59.67 -10.48 43.45
N ILE A 1079 59.12 -11.43 44.22
CA ILE A 1079 58.61 -11.18 45.57
C ILE A 1079 59.71 -10.61 46.49
N ARG A 1080 60.93 -11.17 46.43
CA ARG A 1080 62.07 -10.67 47.22
C ARG A 1080 62.51 -9.28 46.80
N VAL A 1081 62.47 -8.96 45.51
CA VAL A 1081 62.82 -7.63 44.99
C VAL A 1081 61.81 -6.60 45.50
N VAL A 1082 60.51 -6.88 45.39
CA VAL A 1082 59.44 -5.98 45.86
C VAL A 1082 59.51 -5.74 47.37
N GLN A 1083 59.77 -6.79 48.17
CA GLN A 1083 60.00 -6.66 49.61
C GLN A 1083 61.21 -5.78 49.94
N LYS A 1084 62.31 -5.91 49.19
CA LYS A 1084 63.50 -5.08 49.36
C LYS A 1084 63.20 -3.62 49.00
N GLU A 1085 62.52 -3.38 47.88
CA GLU A 1085 62.17 -2.03 47.42
C GLU A 1085 61.26 -1.28 48.39
N CYS A 1086 60.30 -1.97 49.01
CA CYS A 1086 59.41 -1.37 50.01
C CYS A 1086 60.08 -1.19 51.38
N PHE A 1087 60.63 -2.26 51.98
CA PHE A 1087 61.07 -2.23 53.39
C PHE A 1087 62.52 -1.79 53.59
N LYS A 1088 63.40 -1.99 52.60
CA LYS A 1088 64.82 -1.68 52.72
C LYS A 1088 65.21 -0.41 51.97
N ASP A 1089 64.79 -0.31 50.72
CA ASP A 1089 65.17 0.80 49.84
C ASP A 1089 64.15 1.96 49.90
N LYS A 1090 62.98 1.75 50.53
CA LYS A 1090 61.88 2.73 50.75
C LYS A 1090 61.39 3.42 49.46
N LYS A 1091 61.46 2.73 48.33
CA LYS A 1091 61.11 3.25 47.00
C LYS A 1091 59.67 3.00 46.58
N MET A 1092 58.94 2.17 47.32
CA MET A 1092 57.56 1.75 47.02
C MET A 1092 56.66 2.05 48.21
N SER A 1093 55.43 2.53 47.96
CA SER A 1093 54.45 2.78 49.03
C SER A 1093 53.88 1.47 49.58
N MET A 1094 53.38 1.49 50.83
CA MET A 1094 52.77 0.29 51.43
C MET A 1094 51.53 -0.20 50.67
N ASN A 1095 50.80 0.70 50.01
CA ASN A 1095 49.63 0.34 49.21
C ASN A 1095 50.05 -0.36 47.91
N GLU A 1096 51.03 0.18 47.18
CA GLU A 1096 51.58 -0.45 45.97
C GLU A 1096 52.25 -1.80 46.28
N TYR A 1097 52.93 -1.89 47.43
CA TYR A 1097 53.48 -3.14 47.91
C TYR A 1097 52.37 -4.18 48.14
N GLU A 1098 51.28 -3.80 48.81
CA GLU A 1098 50.19 -4.73 49.12
C GLU A 1098 49.49 -5.25 47.86
N THR A 1099 49.19 -4.37 46.89
CA THR A 1099 48.60 -4.76 45.61
C THR A 1099 49.53 -5.66 44.79
N THR A 1100 50.81 -5.27 44.63
CA THR A 1100 51.80 -6.06 43.87
C THR A 1100 52.02 -7.43 44.52
N MET A 1101 52.03 -7.47 45.85
CA MET A 1101 52.19 -8.71 46.60
C MET A 1101 50.96 -9.61 46.52
N GLN A 1102 49.75 -9.07 46.47
CA GLN A 1102 48.54 -9.86 46.22
C GLN A 1102 48.59 -10.52 44.83
N GLU A 1103 48.99 -9.78 43.80
CA GLU A 1103 49.06 -10.31 42.43
C GLU A 1103 50.13 -11.40 42.26
N TYR A 1104 51.34 -11.18 42.79
CA TYR A 1104 52.40 -12.19 42.71
C TYR A 1104 52.07 -13.45 43.50
N ASN A 1105 51.43 -13.30 44.67
CA ASN A 1105 50.99 -14.45 45.46
C ASN A 1105 49.86 -15.23 44.78
N LYS A 1106 48.92 -14.56 44.12
CA LYS A 1106 47.88 -15.21 43.32
C LYS A 1106 48.48 -16.02 42.17
N LYS A 1107 49.36 -15.40 41.37
CA LYS A 1107 50.07 -16.08 40.27
C LYS A 1107 50.92 -17.25 40.75
N LEU A 1108 51.62 -17.09 41.88
CA LEU A 1108 52.40 -18.17 42.47
C LEU A 1108 51.52 -19.35 42.90
N SER A 1109 50.33 -19.09 43.45
CA SER A 1109 49.37 -20.13 43.82
C SER A 1109 48.88 -20.93 42.60
N GLU A 1110 48.53 -20.23 41.51
CA GLU A 1110 48.07 -20.84 40.25
C GLU A 1110 49.16 -21.70 39.60
N VAL A 1111 50.40 -21.21 39.55
CA VAL A 1111 51.57 -21.95 39.02
C VAL A 1111 51.83 -23.22 39.83
N ILE A 1112 51.70 -23.16 41.15
CA ILE A 1112 51.91 -24.31 42.04
C ILE A 1112 50.79 -25.35 41.86
N GLU A 1113 49.54 -24.91 41.75
CA GLU A 1113 48.38 -25.79 41.52
C GLU A 1113 48.53 -26.57 40.19
N GLU A 1114 48.90 -25.87 39.11
CA GLU A 1114 49.14 -26.48 37.79
C GLU A 1114 50.33 -27.45 37.82
N LEU A 1115 51.42 -27.09 38.53
CA LEU A 1115 52.61 -27.91 38.64
C LEU A 1115 52.35 -29.24 39.35
N ILE A 1116 51.58 -29.25 40.45
CA ILE A 1116 51.20 -30.47 41.18
C ILE A 1116 50.37 -31.40 40.29
N GLU A 1117 49.41 -30.83 39.57
CA GLU A 1117 48.54 -31.60 38.68
C GLU A 1117 49.36 -32.26 37.56
N LEU A 1118 50.26 -31.51 36.95
CA LEU A 1118 51.11 -32.01 35.87
C LEU A 1118 52.15 -33.02 36.35
N GLU A 1119 52.76 -32.83 37.53
CA GLU A 1119 53.67 -33.83 38.12
C GLU A 1119 52.96 -35.15 38.40
N THR A 1120 51.70 -35.10 38.82
CA THR A 1120 50.85 -36.29 39.00
C THR A 1120 50.54 -36.95 37.67
N LYS A 1121 50.09 -36.17 36.67
CA LYS A 1121 49.86 -36.66 35.31
C LYS A 1121 51.11 -37.32 34.71
N ARG A 1122 52.31 -36.77 34.96
CA ARG A 1122 53.60 -37.30 34.50
C ARG A 1122 53.88 -38.72 35.00
N VAL A 1123 53.61 -39.01 36.27
CA VAL A 1123 53.90 -40.32 36.89
C VAL A 1123 52.98 -41.41 36.33
N HIS A 1124 51.74 -41.05 35.97
CA HIS A 1124 50.75 -42.02 35.53
C HIS A 1124 50.55 -42.11 34.01
N ILE A 1125 51.12 -41.20 33.22
CA ILE A 1125 50.93 -41.16 31.77
C ILE A 1125 51.39 -42.46 31.06
N LEU A 1126 52.35 -43.18 31.65
CA LEU A 1126 52.89 -44.45 31.16
C LEU A 1126 52.32 -45.70 31.87
N ARG A 1127 51.47 -45.56 32.90
CA ARG A 1127 50.92 -46.68 33.67
C ARG A 1127 49.42 -46.83 33.43
N PHE A 1128 48.97 -48.05 33.13
CA PHE A 1128 47.55 -48.41 33.06
C PHE A 1128 46.95 -48.54 34.47
N THR A 1129 46.83 -47.41 35.16
CA THR A 1129 46.33 -47.35 36.55
C THR A 1129 44.89 -46.79 36.57
N SER A 1130 44.00 -47.41 37.35
CA SER A 1130 42.61 -46.94 37.45
C SER A 1130 42.53 -45.55 38.11
N LYS A 1131 41.52 -44.75 37.73
CA LYS A 1131 41.31 -43.36 38.19
C LYS A 1131 41.30 -43.24 39.74
N SER A 1132 40.73 -44.23 40.43
CA SER A 1132 40.73 -44.32 41.90
C SER A 1132 42.14 -44.54 42.49
N LYS A 1133 43.00 -45.38 41.88
CA LYS A 1133 44.38 -45.58 42.34
C LYS A 1133 45.27 -44.37 42.06
N MET A 1134 45.02 -43.64 40.97
CA MET A 1134 45.72 -42.40 40.63
C MET A 1134 45.45 -41.31 41.67
N LEU A 1135 44.18 -41.10 42.03
CA LEU A 1135 43.77 -40.13 43.04
C LEU A 1135 44.31 -40.46 44.45
N LYS A 1136 44.40 -41.75 44.82
CA LYS A 1136 45.03 -42.16 46.09
C LYS A 1136 46.53 -41.88 46.13
N PHE A 1137 47.23 -42.05 45.02
CA PHE A 1137 48.66 -41.74 44.92
C PHE A 1137 48.93 -40.22 44.92
N GLU A 1138 48.09 -39.44 44.23
CA GLU A 1138 48.11 -37.97 44.27
C GLU A 1138 47.91 -37.45 45.71
N LYS A 1139 46.95 -38.04 46.44
CA LYS A 1139 46.70 -37.77 47.86
C LYS A 1139 47.96 -37.99 48.72
N GLU A 1140 48.61 -39.15 48.61
CA GLU A 1140 49.83 -39.45 49.38
C GLU A 1140 51.00 -38.52 49.04
N ARG A 1141 51.15 -38.16 47.75
CA ARG A 1141 52.18 -37.23 47.28
C ARG A 1141 52.00 -35.83 47.88
N ILE A 1142 50.77 -35.30 47.87
CA ILE A 1142 50.45 -33.99 48.44
C ILE A 1142 50.70 -33.98 49.94
N ILE A 1143 50.32 -35.05 50.67
CA ILE A 1143 50.60 -35.18 52.10
C ILE A 1143 52.11 -35.15 52.38
N ASN A 1144 52.94 -35.77 51.53
CA ASN A 1144 54.39 -35.72 51.69
C ASN A 1144 54.96 -34.33 51.39
N LEU A 1145 54.46 -33.64 50.35
CA LEU A 1145 54.84 -32.26 50.05
C LEU A 1145 54.47 -31.28 51.18
N ILE A 1146 53.31 -31.49 51.83
CA ILE A 1146 52.92 -30.74 53.04
C ILE A 1146 53.95 -30.94 54.16
N LYS A 1147 54.40 -32.18 54.40
CA LYS A 1147 55.41 -32.47 55.42
C LYS A 1147 56.76 -31.84 55.10
N GLU A 1148 57.22 -31.91 53.85
CA GLU A 1148 58.46 -31.27 53.40
C GLU A 1148 58.39 -29.74 53.57
N LEU A 1149 57.26 -29.13 53.18
CA LEU A 1149 57.01 -27.70 53.34
C LEU A 1149 57.02 -27.28 54.82
N GLN A 1150 56.37 -28.06 55.70
CA GLN A 1150 56.38 -27.84 57.14
C GLN A 1150 57.78 -27.96 57.74
N GLU A 1151 58.60 -28.90 57.26
CA GLU A 1151 59.98 -29.07 57.71
C GLU A 1151 60.87 -27.89 57.30
N ASP A 1152 60.73 -27.43 56.05
CA ASP A 1152 61.52 -26.32 55.51
C ASP A 1152 61.18 -24.98 56.18
N TYR A 1153 59.92 -24.80 56.60
CA TYR A 1153 59.48 -23.65 57.40
C TYR A 1153 59.86 -23.77 58.88
N MET A 1154 59.43 -24.85 59.57
CA MET A 1154 59.51 -24.97 61.03
C MET A 1154 60.89 -25.36 61.55
N LYS A 1155 61.63 -26.23 60.82
CA LYS A 1155 62.95 -26.72 61.26
C LYS A 1155 64.10 -26.01 60.57
N LYS A 1156 64.04 -25.86 59.25
CA LYS A 1156 65.17 -25.31 58.47
C LYS A 1156 65.13 -23.78 58.35
N LYS A 1157 64.01 -23.13 58.69
CA LYS A 1157 63.78 -21.68 58.58
C LYS A 1157 64.16 -21.12 57.20
N LYS A 1158 63.97 -21.91 56.14
CA LYS A 1158 64.35 -21.55 54.76
C LYS A 1158 63.23 -20.85 53.99
N LEU A 1159 62.03 -20.79 54.57
CA LEU A 1159 60.82 -20.30 53.92
C LEU A 1159 60.21 -19.13 54.70
N GLU A 1160 59.71 -18.12 53.99
CA GLU A 1160 59.00 -17.00 54.58
C GLU A 1160 57.58 -17.41 55.00
N THR A 1161 57.07 -16.88 56.10
CA THR A 1161 55.74 -17.21 56.68
C THR A 1161 54.60 -17.07 55.68
N ARG A 1162 54.55 -15.98 54.89
CA ARG A 1162 53.46 -15.78 53.93
C ARG A 1162 53.53 -16.75 52.75
N THR A 1163 54.75 -17.07 52.30
CA THR A 1163 54.96 -18.10 51.27
C THR A 1163 54.57 -19.50 51.79
N PHE A 1164 54.83 -19.78 53.06
CA PHE A 1164 54.39 -21.01 53.71
C PHE A 1164 52.86 -21.13 53.73
N GLU A 1165 52.17 -20.07 54.18
CA GLU A 1165 50.70 -20.01 54.30
C GLU A 1165 49.99 -20.22 52.96
N LEU A 1166 50.45 -19.60 51.89
CA LEU A 1166 49.86 -19.77 50.56
C LEU A 1166 50.07 -21.19 50.00
N LYS A 1167 51.27 -21.75 50.19
CA LYS A 1167 51.58 -23.10 49.73
C LYS A 1167 50.76 -24.15 50.50
N ILE A 1168 50.57 -23.97 51.81
CA ILE A 1168 49.78 -24.91 52.62
C ILE A 1168 48.28 -24.80 52.32
N GLU A 1169 47.75 -23.61 52.07
CA GLU A 1169 46.36 -23.39 51.66
C GLU A 1169 46.06 -24.06 50.33
N SER A 1170 46.92 -23.86 49.33
CA SER A 1170 46.80 -24.52 48.01
C SER A 1170 46.85 -26.04 48.11
N PHE A 1171 47.79 -26.60 48.90
CA PHE A 1171 47.85 -28.04 49.14
C PHE A 1171 46.59 -28.60 49.82
N ASN A 1172 46.04 -27.88 50.79
CA ASN A 1172 44.81 -28.30 51.49
C ASN A 1172 43.57 -28.24 50.59
N LYS A 1173 43.44 -27.17 49.79
CA LYS A 1173 42.37 -27.06 48.77
C LYS A 1173 42.41 -28.24 47.82
N ARG A 1174 43.59 -28.55 47.27
CA ARG A 1174 43.76 -29.69 46.35
C ARG A 1174 43.47 -31.04 47.02
N LEU A 1175 43.85 -31.20 48.28
CA LEU A 1175 43.56 -32.40 49.05
C LEU A 1175 42.04 -32.62 49.21
N SER A 1176 41.29 -31.55 49.49
CA SER A 1176 39.83 -31.58 49.62
C SER A 1176 39.14 -31.99 48.31
N GLU A 1177 39.56 -31.42 47.18
CA GLU A 1177 39.04 -31.78 45.86
C GLU A 1177 39.28 -33.26 45.51
N ILE A 1178 40.44 -33.80 45.88
CA ILE A 1178 40.78 -35.21 45.65
C ILE A 1178 39.91 -36.12 46.51
N GLU A 1179 39.66 -35.74 47.76
CA GLU A 1179 38.78 -36.48 48.66
C GLU A 1179 37.33 -36.51 48.17
N GLU A 1180 36.81 -35.39 47.69
CA GLU A 1180 35.49 -35.32 47.06
C GLU A 1180 35.39 -36.23 45.81
N LYS A 1181 36.42 -36.21 44.96
CA LYS A 1181 36.51 -37.08 43.77
C LYS A 1181 36.62 -38.56 44.14
N LEU A 1182 37.28 -38.90 45.24
CA LEU A 1182 37.34 -40.27 45.75
C LEU A 1182 35.99 -40.72 46.31
N ALA A 1183 35.30 -39.85 47.06
CA ALA A 1183 33.98 -40.13 47.61
C ALA A 1183 32.92 -40.35 46.52
N THR A 1184 32.91 -39.52 45.48
CA THR A 1184 32.00 -39.69 44.32
C THR A 1184 32.27 -40.98 43.54
N LEU A 1185 33.54 -41.37 43.39
CA LEU A 1185 33.90 -42.65 42.76
C LEU A 1185 33.52 -43.86 43.62
N GLU A 1186 33.65 -43.76 44.95
CA GLU A 1186 33.19 -44.81 45.87
C GLU A 1186 31.66 -44.92 45.87
N ALA A 1187 30.93 -43.80 45.80
CA ALA A 1187 29.48 -43.76 45.64
C ALA A 1187 29.01 -44.39 44.31
N LYS A 1188 29.66 -44.07 43.18
CA LYS A 1188 29.38 -44.71 41.88
C LYS A 1188 29.62 -46.22 41.90
N LYS A 1189 30.65 -46.68 42.63
CA LYS A 1189 30.96 -48.11 42.74
C LYS A 1189 29.97 -48.86 43.64
N ALA A 1190 29.42 -48.20 44.66
CA ALA A 1190 28.37 -48.75 45.52
C ALA A 1190 27.01 -48.86 44.80
N MET A 1191 26.68 -47.90 43.92
CA MET A 1191 25.43 -47.92 43.14
C MET A 1191 25.40 -48.99 42.03
N GLY A 1192 26.54 -49.39 41.48
CA GLY A 1192 26.62 -50.45 40.46
C GLY A 1192 26.48 -51.89 40.97
N GLY A 1193 26.34 -52.09 42.29
CA GLY A 1193 26.30 -53.43 42.92
C GLY A 1193 24.90 -53.99 43.21
N PHE A 1194 23.82 -53.22 43.07
CA PHE A 1194 22.45 -53.68 43.32
C PHE A 1194 21.77 -54.15 42.02
N GLY A 1195 22.25 -55.28 41.49
CA GLY A 1195 21.58 -56.04 40.44
C GLY A 1195 21.05 -57.37 41.00
N VAL A 1196 20.07 -57.33 41.91
CA VAL A 1196 19.31 -58.52 42.31
C VAL A 1196 18.10 -58.66 41.40
N SER A 1197 18.05 -59.78 40.69
CA SER A 1197 16.92 -60.25 39.88
C SER A 1197 15.61 -60.25 40.70
N LEU A 1198 14.63 -59.46 40.28
CA LEU A 1198 13.22 -59.68 40.59
C LEU A 1198 12.49 -60.09 39.31
N ARG A 1199 12.37 -61.41 39.12
CA ARG A 1199 11.30 -62.01 38.31
C ARG A 1199 10.00 -61.94 39.11
N ILE A 1200 8.96 -61.33 38.55
CA ILE A 1200 7.55 -61.55 38.93
C ILE A 1200 6.75 -61.66 37.62
N PRO A 1201 5.75 -62.57 37.53
CA PRO A 1201 5.33 -63.25 36.29
C PRO A 1201 4.22 -62.53 35.51
N LYS A 1202 4.06 -62.96 34.25
CA LYS A 1202 2.87 -62.73 33.41
C LYS A 1202 1.57 -63.06 34.16
N GLY A 1203 0.60 -62.17 34.05
CA GLY A 1203 -0.82 -62.42 34.32
C GLY A 1203 -1.65 -61.69 33.27
N ASP A 1204 -2.60 -62.42 32.70
CA ASP A 1204 -3.54 -62.04 31.66
C ASP A 1204 -4.33 -60.76 31.97
N TYR A 1205 -4.53 -59.89 30.96
CA TYR A 1205 -5.83 -59.48 30.38
C TYR A 1205 -5.58 -58.63 29.13
#